data_AF-A0A1S1CTQ7-F1
#
_entry.id   AF-A0A1S1CTQ7-F1
#
_cell.length_a   1.000
_cell.length_b   1.000
_cell.length_c   1.000
_cell.angle_alpha   90.00
_cell.angle_beta   90.00
_cell.angle_gamma   90.00
#
_symmetry.space_group_name_H-M   'P 1'
#
loop_
_entity.id
_entity.type
_entity.pdbx_description
1 polymer ?
#
loop_
_entity_poly.entity_id
_entity_poly.type
_entity_poly.pdbx_seq_one_letter_code
_entity_poly.pdbx_strand_id
1 'polypeptide(L)'
;MSEEKFDLLPLLNYIDPATLSYEGWLSVGMALKHEGYTAADWDNWSQNDSRYKKFECFKKWDTFNEEAGTIVTGATITQLAKENGWVSQSSYDSENAHELGWTDTIDRDYRVINKDWIEGKEIHEPTIWNPVQEIIKYLETLFEASENVGYVTECYPKTDDETGEIVKWLPTKGAYDRTAGQLIEELSRCNGDIGAVLGDYHEEAGAWVRFNPMDGKGAKNENVTDFRYALVESDSMPIDKQNAIYKELELPIAALVHSGNKSLHAIVKVDAKNYEEYRNRVDYLYKICQKNGIIVDTQNRNPSRLSRMPGFIRNGQKQFLVDTNIGKADWDEWYQYIEDLNDDLPDPEGLADSWDNLPELAPELIKGVLRQGHKMLIAGPSKAGKSFALIEMSIAIAEGKKWLSWDCTQGRVLYVNLELDRPSALHRFRDVYQAMGLPPKSIQNIDIWNLRGKTVPMDKLAPKLIRRSLKKNYIAVIIDPIYKVLTGDENSADQMAHFTNQFDKVATELGSSVIYCHHHSKGSQGGKKSMDRASGSGVFARDPDALIDLVELEVSEELLTQRLNQAACEVYKQALQERNNAYYQQNVGLDDLLSPAQMRTHFEKGIPDVMDRAPFVDKLEEARNKIQIATAWRVEGTLREFAKFKPVNMWFSYPVHTLDESGVLADIKLEESNSYMKKAAANARGGRKSKEENLKERNKKLETAYSALFDGVSPVTVEEIQEYFGVKSKKTVENYVEEHESFDIKNGIVFTIKEKEK
;
A
#
# COMPACT_ATOMS: atom_id res chain seq x y z
N MET A 1 22.43 -16.07 4.17
CA MET A 1 22.50 -15.40 5.48
C MET A 1 21.16 -15.64 6.13
N SER A 2 21.18 -16.49 7.15
CA SER A 2 20.03 -16.89 7.95
C SER A 2 19.28 -15.67 8.45
N GLU A 3 17.96 -15.73 8.42
CA GLU A 3 17.10 -14.90 9.26
C GLU A 3 17.74 -14.87 10.66
N GLU A 4 17.92 -13.68 11.23
CA GLU A 4 18.20 -13.58 12.66
C GLU A 4 16.95 -14.12 13.38
N LYS A 5 16.90 -15.44 13.56
CA LYS A 5 15.92 -16.12 14.40
C LYS A 5 16.09 -15.52 15.78
N PHE A 6 15.01 -14.97 16.29
CA PHE A 6 14.92 -14.48 17.66
C PHE A 6 15.30 -15.62 18.61
N ASP A 7 16.38 -15.43 19.38
CA ASP A 7 16.92 -16.47 20.26
C ASP A 7 16.02 -16.63 21.49
N LEU A 8 15.49 -17.83 21.69
CA LEU A 8 14.56 -18.14 22.78
C LEU A 8 15.28 -18.66 24.03
N LEU A 9 16.55 -19.05 23.94
CA LEU A 9 17.30 -19.56 25.09
C LEU A 9 17.46 -18.53 26.21
N PRO A 10 17.72 -17.23 25.93
CA PRO A 10 17.78 -16.21 26.98
C PRO A 10 16.45 -16.00 27.72
N LEU A 11 15.32 -16.28 27.08
CA LEU A 11 13.98 -16.13 27.68
C LEU A 11 13.71 -17.22 28.71
N LEU A 12 14.28 -18.42 28.53
CA LEU A 12 14.15 -19.52 29.49
C LEU A 12 14.73 -19.16 30.87
N ASN A 13 15.68 -18.23 30.95
CA ASN A 13 16.22 -17.74 32.23
C ASN A 13 15.18 -16.97 33.07
N TYR A 14 14.13 -16.47 32.44
CA TYR A 14 13.03 -15.77 33.10
C TYR A 14 11.91 -16.73 33.49
N ILE A 15 11.96 -18.00 33.09
CA ILE A 15 10.92 -18.98 33.36
C ILE A 15 11.51 -20.02 34.32
N ASP A 16 11.05 -20.04 35.57
CA ASP A 16 11.47 -21.08 36.51
C ASP A 16 10.65 -22.37 36.27
N PRO A 17 11.27 -23.49 35.86
CA PRO A 17 10.56 -24.74 35.61
C PRO A 17 9.81 -25.27 36.85
N ALA A 18 10.26 -24.94 38.07
CA ALA A 18 9.60 -25.34 39.31
C ALA A 18 8.21 -24.68 39.48
N THR A 19 8.00 -23.50 38.87
CA THR A 19 6.74 -22.76 38.94
C THR A 19 5.70 -23.22 37.91
N LEU A 20 6.10 -24.04 36.93
CA LEU A 20 5.21 -24.52 35.89
C LEU A 20 4.49 -25.82 36.27
N SER A 21 3.27 -25.95 35.75
CA SER A 21 2.55 -27.22 35.70
C SER A 21 3.21 -28.19 34.71
N TYR A 22 2.90 -29.48 34.82
CA TYR A 22 3.43 -30.49 33.89
C TYR A 22 3.07 -30.19 32.42
N GLU A 23 1.88 -29.65 32.17
CA GLU A 23 1.45 -29.22 30.83
C GLU A 23 2.21 -27.97 30.35
N GLY A 24 2.47 -27.01 31.24
CA GLY A 24 3.31 -25.85 30.93
C GLY A 24 4.74 -26.24 30.60
N TRP A 25 5.31 -27.18 31.36
CA TRP A 25 6.63 -27.75 31.09
C TRP A 25 6.71 -28.46 29.73
N LEU A 26 5.70 -29.27 29.38
CA LEU A 26 5.58 -29.89 28.05
C LEU A 26 5.43 -28.85 26.93
N SER A 27 4.68 -27.77 27.17
CA SER A 27 4.46 -26.69 26.19
C SER A 27 5.76 -25.95 25.86
N VAL A 28 6.65 -25.73 26.84
CA VAL A 28 8.00 -25.19 26.59
C VAL A 28 8.81 -26.15 25.71
N GLY A 29 8.74 -27.46 25.98
CA GLY A 29 9.40 -28.48 25.15
C GLY A 29 8.89 -28.53 23.72
N MET A 30 7.57 -28.45 23.51
CA MET A 30 6.95 -28.41 22.18
C MET A 30 7.34 -27.14 21.42
N ALA A 31 7.33 -25.98 22.08
CA ALA A 31 7.74 -24.70 21.49
C ALA A 31 9.22 -24.70 21.07
N LEU A 32 10.12 -25.20 21.90
CA LEU A 32 11.54 -25.33 21.55
C LEU A 32 11.73 -26.25 20.33
N LYS A 33 10.99 -27.36 20.25
CA LYS A 33 11.07 -28.31 19.13
C LYS A 33 10.60 -27.67 17.83
N HIS A 34 9.45 -27.00 17.84
CA HIS A 34 8.89 -26.30 16.68
C HIS A 34 9.85 -25.21 16.15
N GLU A 35 10.51 -24.48 17.05
CA GLU A 35 11.43 -23.41 16.68
C GLU A 35 12.83 -23.92 16.26
N GLY A 36 13.07 -25.23 16.33
CA GLY A 36 14.27 -25.91 15.85
C GLY A 36 15.42 -26.00 16.86
N TYR A 37 15.13 -25.86 18.16
CA TYR A 37 16.10 -26.12 19.24
C TYR A 37 16.22 -27.62 19.53
N THR A 38 17.14 -27.99 20.42
CA THR A 38 17.42 -29.40 20.73
C THR A 38 16.80 -29.84 22.05
N ALA A 39 16.58 -31.15 22.20
CA ALA A 39 16.14 -31.76 23.46
C ALA A 39 17.12 -31.46 24.62
N ALA A 40 18.40 -31.21 24.32
CA ALA A 40 19.41 -30.86 25.32
C ALA A 40 19.18 -29.45 25.89
N ASP A 41 18.67 -28.50 25.10
CA ASP A 41 18.36 -27.15 25.57
C ASP A 41 17.20 -27.17 26.58
N TRP A 42 16.16 -27.96 26.28
CA TRP A 42 15.04 -28.18 27.18
C TRP A 42 15.46 -28.96 28.44
N ASP A 43 16.33 -29.95 28.32
CA ASP A 43 16.85 -30.73 29.45
C ASP A 43 17.71 -29.88 30.39
N ASN A 44 18.61 -29.06 29.85
CA ASN A 44 19.47 -28.17 30.64
C ASN A 44 18.65 -27.15 31.44
N TRP A 45 17.60 -26.58 30.85
CA TRP A 45 16.69 -25.69 31.56
C TRP A 45 15.88 -26.44 32.63
N SER A 46 15.40 -27.65 32.32
CA SER A 46 14.60 -28.47 33.24
C SER A 46 15.37 -28.95 34.48
N GLN A 47 16.71 -29.02 34.43
CA GLN A 47 17.55 -29.42 35.57
C GLN A 47 17.46 -28.46 36.77
N ASN A 48 16.96 -27.24 36.57
CA ASN A 48 16.75 -26.27 37.65
C ASN A 48 15.51 -26.58 38.52
N ASP A 49 14.68 -27.56 38.14
CA ASP A 49 13.56 -28.03 38.96
C ASP A 49 13.95 -29.24 39.83
N SER A 50 13.61 -29.19 41.13
CA SER A 50 13.77 -30.31 42.07
C SER A 50 13.04 -31.60 41.67
N ARG A 51 12.00 -31.52 40.82
CA ARG A 51 11.21 -32.65 40.30
C ARG A 51 11.87 -33.35 39.11
N TYR A 52 12.98 -32.80 38.58
CA TYR A 52 13.65 -33.28 37.38
C TYR A 52 14.08 -34.75 37.48
N LYS A 53 13.81 -35.52 36.42
CA LYS A 53 14.32 -36.89 36.26
C LYS A 53 15.24 -36.97 35.05
N LYS A 54 16.43 -37.51 35.28
CA LYS A 54 17.45 -37.69 34.24
C LYS A 54 16.88 -38.48 33.05
N PHE A 55 17.03 -37.92 31.85
CA PHE A 55 16.56 -38.47 30.56
C PHE A 55 15.05 -38.45 30.30
N GLU A 56 14.24 -37.78 31.14
CA GLU A 56 12.79 -37.66 30.89
C GLU A 56 12.49 -36.76 29.68
N CYS A 57 13.21 -35.65 29.53
CA CYS A 57 13.07 -34.70 28.42
C CYS A 57 13.29 -35.39 27.06
N PHE A 58 14.38 -36.16 26.92
CA PHE A 58 14.71 -36.86 25.68
C PHE A 58 13.64 -37.89 25.29
N LYS A 59 13.10 -38.64 26.26
CA LYS A 59 12.03 -39.61 25.99
C LYS A 59 10.74 -38.94 25.54
N LYS A 60 10.42 -37.77 26.10
CA LYS A 60 9.21 -37.01 25.75
C LYS A 60 9.38 -36.23 24.45
N TRP A 61 10.58 -35.78 24.14
CA TRP A 61 10.89 -35.05 22.92
C TRP A 61 10.45 -35.79 21.65
N ASP A 62 10.70 -37.09 21.60
CA ASP A 62 10.34 -37.94 20.45
C ASP A 62 8.83 -38.20 20.35
N THR A 63 8.07 -37.94 21.41
CA THR A 63 6.60 -38.08 21.42
C THR A 63 5.87 -36.86 20.87
N PHE A 64 6.55 -35.72 20.72
CA PHE A 64 5.97 -34.51 20.14
C PHE A 64 5.83 -34.67 18.62
N ASN A 65 4.59 -34.72 18.14
CA ASN A 65 4.26 -34.85 16.71
C ASN A 65 3.41 -33.66 16.27
N GLU A 66 3.86 -32.93 15.25
CA GLU A 66 3.21 -31.70 14.76
C GLU A 66 1.89 -31.97 14.02
N GLU A 67 1.65 -33.21 13.58
CA GLU A 67 0.47 -33.59 12.78
C GLU A 67 -0.77 -33.99 13.63
N ALA A 68 -0.66 -34.09 14.96
CA ALA A 68 -1.69 -34.71 15.82
C ALA A 68 -2.34 -33.77 16.86
N GLY A 69 -2.04 -32.47 16.87
CA GLY A 69 -2.58 -31.53 17.86
C GLY A 69 -2.32 -30.04 17.58
N THR A 70 -2.68 -29.17 18.53
CA THR A 70 -2.45 -27.71 18.47
C THR A 70 -0.95 -27.41 18.46
N ILE A 71 -0.48 -26.67 17.46
CA ILE A 71 0.93 -26.26 17.33
C ILE A 71 1.26 -25.21 18.40
N VAL A 72 2.23 -25.53 19.26
CA VAL A 72 2.77 -24.60 20.27
C VAL A 72 4.05 -23.99 19.70
N THR A 73 4.09 -22.66 19.53
CA THR A 73 5.20 -21.93 18.89
C THR A 73 6.07 -21.20 19.92
N GLY A 74 7.20 -20.63 19.49
CA GLY A 74 8.08 -19.81 20.34
C GLY A 74 7.41 -18.58 20.99
N ALA A 75 6.22 -18.20 20.52
CA ALA A 75 5.40 -17.16 21.15
C ALA A 75 5.01 -17.54 22.59
N THR A 76 4.80 -18.83 22.89
CA THR A 76 4.47 -19.31 24.24
C THR A 76 5.62 -19.09 25.22
N ILE A 77 6.87 -19.35 24.82
CA ILE A 77 8.06 -19.09 25.64
C ILE A 77 8.22 -17.58 25.87
N THR A 78 8.00 -16.77 24.83
CA THR A 78 8.07 -15.31 24.93
C THR A 78 7.00 -14.75 25.87
N GLN A 79 5.78 -15.30 25.84
CA GLN A 79 4.70 -14.92 26.73
C GLN A 79 5.01 -15.31 28.18
N LEU A 80 5.42 -16.55 28.44
CA LEU A 80 5.79 -17.01 29.79
C LEU A 80 6.95 -16.20 30.38
N ALA A 81 7.93 -15.82 29.56
CA ALA A 81 9.01 -14.96 30.00
C ALA A 81 8.51 -13.55 30.36
N LYS A 82 7.59 -12.95 29.57
CA LYS A 82 6.98 -11.65 29.88
C LYS A 82 6.19 -11.67 31.18
N GLU A 83 5.42 -12.72 31.40
CA GLU A 83 4.64 -12.93 32.63
C GLU A 83 5.55 -13.03 33.87
N ASN A 84 6.79 -13.53 33.71
CA ASN A 84 7.80 -13.61 34.76
C ASN A 84 8.81 -12.43 34.74
N GLY A 85 8.41 -11.29 34.18
CA GLY A 85 9.16 -10.03 34.30
C GLY A 85 10.19 -9.77 33.20
N TRP A 86 10.21 -10.54 32.11
CA TRP A 86 11.01 -10.20 30.94
C TRP A 86 10.40 -9.02 30.17
N VAL A 87 11.19 -7.95 30.02
CA VAL A 87 10.80 -6.77 29.24
C VAL A 87 11.63 -6.71 27.96
N SER A 88 10.97 -6.71 26.80
CA SER A 88 11.65 -6.58 25.51
C SER A 88 12.33 -5.20 25.39
N GLN A 89 13.60 -5.15 24.97
CA GLN A 89 14.32 -3.88 24.70
C GLN A 89 13.77 -3.07 23.50
N SER A 90 12.66 -3.50 22.90
CA SER A 90 11.92 -2.81 21.82
C SER A 90 10.54 -2.28 22.23
N SER A 91 10.24 -2.24 23.55
CA SER A 91 8.93 -1.93 24.12
C SER A 91 8.64 -0.43 24.25
N TYR A 92 8.42 0.24 23.11
CA TYR A 92 7.60 1.46 23.08
C TYR A 92 6.40 1.38 22.13
N ASP A 93 6.22 0.30 21.36
CA ASP A 93 5.25 0.28 20.25
C ASP A 93 4.57 -1.09 20.03
N SER A 94 4.01 -1.73 21.06
CA SER A 94 3.28 -3.00 20.84
C SER A 94 2.03 -3.22 21.69
N GLU A 95 1.35 -2.17 22.17
CA GLU A 95 0.05 -2.35 22.83
C GLU A 95 -1.15 -2.44 21.87
N ASN A 96 -0.97 -2.32 20.54
CA ASN A 96 -2.08 -2.33 19.57
C ASN A 96 -1.86 -3.21 18.32
N ALA A 97 -1.25 -4.39 18.44
CA ALA A 97 -1.13 -5.30 17.30
C ALA A 97 -2.20 -6.42 17.36
N HIS A 98 -3.44 -6.09 16.97
CA HIS A 98 -4.44 -7.08 16.54
C HIS A 98 -4.46 -7.15 15.01
N GLU A 99 -4.76 -8.32 14.44
CA GLU A 99 -4.98 -8.49 13.00
C GLU A 99 -6.20 -7.68 12.56
N LEU A 100 -6.01 -6.74 11.63
CA LEU A 100 -7.07 -5.85 11.15
C LEU A 100 -8.09 -6.62 10.29
N GLY A 101 -9.37 -6.48 10.64
CA GLY A 101 -10.51 -6.97 9.86
C GLY A 101 -10.83 -6.05 8.67
N TRP A 102 -11.67 -6.54 7.76
CA TRP A 102 -12.06 -5.85 6.51
C TRP A 102 -12.67 -4.46 6.75
N THR A 103 -13.21 -4.18 7.93
CA THR A 103 -13.91 -2.93 8.29
C THR A 103 -13.09 -1.95 9.11
N ASP A 104 -11.81 -2.23 9.39
CA ASP A 104 -11.01 -1.35 10.24
C ASP A 104 -10.68 -0.02 9.56
N THR A 105 -11.35 1.05 10.02
CA THR A 105 -11.03 2.42 9.67
C THR A 105 -9.71 2.82 10.34
N ILE A 106 -8.81 3.39 9.54
CA ILE A 106 -7.49 3.86 9.96
C ILE A 106 -7.63 4.79 11.17
N ASP A 107 -6.73 4.56 12.13
CA ASP A 107 -6.56 5.26 13.40
C ASP A 107 -6.80 6.78 13.30
N ARG A 108 -8.05 7.22 13.55
CA ARG A 108 -8.33 8.58 14.00
C ARG A 108 -7.95 8.65 15.47
N ASP A 109 -7.33 9.74 15.88
CA ASP A 109 -6.87 9.91 17.25
C ASP A 109 -8.08 10.27 18.14
N TYR A 110 -8.99 9.30 18.38
CA TYR A 110 -10.26 9.41 19.11
C TYR A 110 -10.12 9.80 20.60
N ARG A 111 -9.20 10.70 20.94
CA ARG A 111 -8.91 11.14 22.29
C ARG A 111 -9.70 12.41 22.58
N VAL A 112 -10.93 12.22 23.03
CA VAL A 112 -11.84 13.27 23.47
C VAL A 112 -11.42 13.81 24.85
N ILE A 113 -10.84 12.96 25.71
CA ILE A 113 -10.55 13.31 27.11
C ILE A 113 -9.03 13.42 27.36
N ASN A 114 -8.63 14.54 27.98
CA ASN A 114 -7.27 14.70 28.47
C ASN A 114 -7.09 14.01 29.83
N LYS A 115 -6.46 12.83 29.81
CA LYS A 115 -6.16 11.98 30.98
C LYS A 115 -5.53 12.71 32.18
N ASP A 116 -4.83 13.83 31.96
CA ASP A 116 -4.13 14.58 33.00
C ASP A 116 -5.05 15.49 33.83
N TRP A 117 -6.30 15.72 33.40
CA TRP A 117 -7.22 16.74 33.96
C TRP A 117 -8.65 16.21 34.25
N ILE A 118 -8.81 14.92 34.57
CA ILE A 118 -10.12 14.36 34.92
C ILE A 118 -10.37 14.52 36.44
N GLU A 119 -11.28 15.41 36.80
CA GLU A 119 -11.82 15.49 38.17
C GLU A 119 -12.84 14.37 38.40
N GLY A 120 -12.59 13.49 39.38
CA GLY A 120 -13.47 12.38 39.70
C GLY A 120 -14.87 12.86 40.13
N LYS A 121 -15.91 12.18 39.66
CA LYS A 121 -17.30 12.46 40.06
C LYS A 121 -17.74 11.43 41.10
N GLU A 122 -17.79 11.85 42.37
CA GLU A 122 -18.23 10.98 43.47
C GLU A 122 -19.61 10.36 43.20
N ILE A 123 -19.76 9.11 43.64
CA ILE A 123 -21.02 8.38 43.64
C ILE A 123 -21.45 8.22 45.09
N HIS A 124 -22.71 8.56 45.35
CA HIS A 124 -23.30 8.40 46.67
C HIS A 124 -24.21 7.18 46.69
N GLU A 125 -24.15 6.43 47.79
CA GLU A 125 -25.13 5.38 48.05
C GLU A 125 -26.55 5.97 48.17
N PRO A 126 -27.59 5.18 47.81
CA PRO A 126 -28.97 5.62 47.97
C PRO A 126 -29.29 5.88 49.45
N THR A 127 -29.84 7.06 49.74
CA THR A 127 -30.24 7.49 51.09
C THR A 127 -31.40 6.66 51.65
N ILE A 128 -32.25 6.13 50.79
CA ILE A 128 -33.34 5.21 51.13
C ILE A 128 -33.09 3.91 50.39
N TRP A 129 -32.79 2.84 51.13
CA TRP A 129 -32.53 1.54 50.53
C TRP A 129 -33.84 0.77 50.34
N ASN A 130 -34.26 0.61 49.08
CA ASN A 130 -35.40 -0.21 48.70
C ASN A 130 -34.98 -1.24 47.63
N PRO A 131 -34.50 -2.42 48.06
CA PRO A 131 -34.07 -3.50 47.18
C PRO A 131 -35.03 -3.86 46.04
N VAL A 132 -36.33 -3.90 46.34
CA VAL A 132 -37.36 -4.30 45.38
C VAL A 132 -37.51 -3.24 44.29
N GLN A 133 -37.53 -1.96 44.66
CA GLN A 133 -37.61 -0.85 43.71
C GLN A 133 -36.37 -0.77 42.81
N GLU A 134 -35.18 -1.03 43.34
CA GLU A 134 -33.93 -1.08 42.57
C GLU A 134 -34.00 -2.15 41.46
N ILE A 135 -34.48 -3.34 41.79
CA ILE A 135 -34.65 -4.43 40.83
C ILE A 135 -35.71 -4.09 39.80
N ILE A 136 -36.90 -3.64 40.23
CA ILE A 136 -37.99 -3.28 39.32
C ILE A 136 -37.53 -2.22 38.33
N LYS A 137 -36.90 -1.14 38.81
CA LYS A 137 -36.41 -0.06 37.96
C LYS A 137 -35.37 -0.56 36.94
N TYR A 138 -34.49 -1.48 37.34
CA TYR A 138 -33.53 -2.09 36.42
C TYR A 138 -34.22 -2.90 35.33
N LEU A 139 -35.21 -3.73 35.71
CA LEU A 139 -35.96 -4.56 34.77
C LEU A 139 -36.76 -3.71 33.78
N GLU A 140 -37.47 -2.69 34.27
CA GLU A 140 -38.24 -1.75 33.43
C GLU A 140 -37.36 -0.93 32.48
N THR A 141 -36.09 -0.70 32.84
CA THR A 141 -35.17 0.09 32.01
C THR A 141 -34.61 -0.74 30.85
N LEU A 142 -34.34 -2.02 31.05
CA LEU A 142 -33.65 -2.86 30.06
C LEU A 142 -34.58 -3.79 29.26
N PHE A 143 -35.72 -4.18 29.83
CA PHE A 143 -36.57 -5.23 29.27
C PHE A 143 -38.00 -4.76 29.01
N GLU A 144 -38.60 -5.33 27.97
CA GLU A 144 -40.03 -5.29 27.74
C GLU A 144 -40.72 -6.39 28.58
N ALA A 145 -41.98 -6.17 28.95
CA ALA A 145 -42.70 -7.05 29.88
C ALA A 145 -42.80 -8.52 29.41
N SER A 146 -42.80 -8.77 28.09
CA SER A 146 -42.88 -10.10 27.49
C SER A 146 -41.54 -10.83 27.36
N GLU A 147 -40.42 -10.17 27.62
CA GLU A 147 -39.09 -10.74 27.39
C GLU A 147 -38.60 -11.54 28.60
N ASN A 148 -37.93 -12.67 28.33
CA ASN A 148 -37.35 -13.51 29.37
C ASN A 148 -36.05 -12.92 29.91
N VAL A 149 -35.91 -12.90 31.23
CA VAL A 149 -34.76 -12.35 31.93
C VAL A 149 -33.89 -13.47 32.48
N GLY A 150 -32.60 -13.46 32.12
CA GLY A 150 -31.63 -14.37 32.70
C GLY A 150 -31.03 -13.78 33.99
N TYR A 151 -31.15 -14.46 35.13
CA TYR A 151 -30.55 -14.00 36.39
C TYR A 151 -29.99 -15.16 37.21
N VAL A 152 -29.04 -14.87 38.10
CA VAL A 152 -28.31 -15.84 38.92
C VAL A 152 -28.19 -15.33 40.35
N THR A 153 -28.75 -16.08 41.30
CA THR A 153 -28.64 -15.85 42.76
C THR A 153 -27.83 -16.94 43.44
N GLU A 154 -27.84 -18.16 42.89
CA GLU A 154 -27.04 -19.28 43.37
C GLU A 154 -25.56 -19.20 42.92
N CYS A 155 -24.66 -19.57 43.82
CA CYS A 155 -23.22 -19.64 43.53
C CYS A 155 -22.57 -20.87 44.16
N TYR A 156 -21.38 -21.23 43.66
CA TYR A 156 -20.53 -22.27 44.23
C TYR A 156 -19.15 -21.71 44.59
N PRO A 157 -18.52 -22.22 45.66
CA PRO A 157 -17.21 -21.74 46.09
C PRO A 157 -16.13 -22.28 45.15
N LYS A 158 -15.25 -21.38 44.67
CA LYS A 158 -13.96 -21.74 44.09
C LYS A 158 -12.94 -21.75 45.22
N THR A 159 -12.46 -22.93 45.57
CA THR A 159 -11.41 -23.11 46.58
C THR A 159 -10.03 -23.03 45.94
N ASP A 160 -9.06 -22.59 46.73
CA ASP A 160 -7.64 -22.72 46.43
C ASP A 160 -7.23 -24.19 46.58
N ASP A 161 -6.54 -24.74 45.59
CA ASP A 161 -6.21 -26.16 45.56
C ASP A 161 -5.15 -26.56 46.61
N GLU A 162 -4.37 -25.59 47.14
CA GLU A 162 -3.31 -25.83 48.12
C GLU A 162 -3.79 -25.59 49.57
N THR A 163 -4.61 -24.57 49.80
CA THR A 163 -5.06 -24.17 51.15
C THR A 163 -6.47 -24.63 51.50
N GLY A 164 -7.29 -24.99 50.49
CA GLY A 164 -8.71 -25.31 50.67
C GLY A 164 -9.59 -24.11 51.04
N GLU A 165 -9.03 -22.90 51.10
CA GLU A 165 -9.77 -21.68 51.40
C GLU A 165 -10.60 -21.22 50.20
N ILE A 166 -11.76 -20.63 50.46
CA ILE A 166 -12.64 -20.11 49.40
C ILE A 166 -12.02 -18.82 48.86
N VAL A 167 -11.51 -18.87 47.63
CA VAL A 167 -10.90 -17.73 46.94
C VAL A 167 -11.98 -16.82 46.35
N LYS A 168 -13.03 -17.40 45.76
CA LYS A 168 -14.09 -16.63 45.08
C LYS A 168 -15.37 -17.44 44.93
N TRP A 169 -16.51 -16.78 45.05
CA TRP A 169 -17.80 -17.36 44.69
C TRP A 169 -18.08 -17.18 43.19
N LEU A 170 -18.41 -18.27 42.50
CA LEU A 170 -18.73 -18.28 41.07
C LEU A 170 -20.23 -18.53 40.84
N PRO A 171 -20.86 -17.82 39.88
CA PRO A 171 -22.28 -17.99 39.58
C PRO A 171 -22.58 -19.35 38.93
N THR A 172 -23.76 -19.92 39.21
CA THR A 172 -24.28 -21.10 38.49
C THR A 172 -24.88 -20.69 37.13
N LYS A 173 -25.58 -21.61 36.45
CA LYS A 173 -26.26 -21.33 35.17
C LYS A 173 -27.34 -20.23 35.30
N GLY A 174 -27.97 -20.16 36.48
CA GLY A 174 -29.10 -19.28 36.78
C GLY A 174 -30.41 -19.68 36.12
N ALA A 175 -31.43 -18.88 36.41
CA ALA A 175 -32.76 -18.95 35.82
C ALA A 175 -32.85 -18.09 34.56
N TYR A 176 -33.79 -18.41 33.68
CA TYR A 176 -34.03 -17.73 32.40
C TYR A 176 -35.45 -17.96 31.85
N ASP A 177 -36.33 -18.57 32.64
CA ASP A 177 -37.65 -19.07 32.26
C ASP A 177 -38.77 -18.03 32.43
N ARG A 178 -38.58 -17.03 33.30
CA ARG A 178 -39.59 -15.99 33.62
C ARG A 178 -39.40 -14.71 32.82
N THR A 179 -40.51 -14.05 32.51
CA THR A 179 -40.50 -12.75 31.83
C THR A 179 -40.28 -11.59 32.80
N ALA A 180 -39.80 -10.45 32.30
CA ALA A 180 -39.64 -9.24 33.10
C ALA A 180 -40.97 -8.82 33.76
N GLY A 181 -42.09 -8.90 33.03
CA GLY A 181 -43.42 -8.57 33.58
C GLY A 181 -43.85 -9.49 34.72
N GLN A 182 -43.58 -10.79 34.63
CA GLN A 182 -43.86 -11.74 35.71
C GLN A 182 -43.01 -11.43 36.94
N LEU A 183 -41.71 -11.19 36.76
CA LEU A 183 -40.81 -10.84 37.85
C LEU A 183 -41.22 -9.54 38.55
N ILE A 184 -41.59 -8.50 37.79
CA ILE A 184 -42.05 -7.22 38.33
C ILE A 184 -43.35 -7.39 39.14
N GLU A 185 -44.31 -8.19 38.64
CA GLU A 185 -45.56 -8.47 39.35
C GLU A 185 -45.33 -9.23 40.66
N GLU A 186 -44.46 -10.25 40.64
CA GLU A 186 -44.09 -11.04 41.82
C GLU A 186 -43.34 -10.19 42.85
N LEU A 187 -42.35 -9.40 42.41
CA LEU A 187 -41.60 -8.47 43.25
C LEU A 187 -42.49 -7.39 43.89
N SER A 188 -43.48 -6.88 43.16
CA SER A 188 -44.42 -5.89 43.69
C SER A 188 -45.31 -6.46 44.80
N ARG A 189 -45.49 -7.78 44.86
CA ARG A 189 -46.32 -8.48 45.85
C ARG A 189 -45.51 -9.16 46.97
N CYS A 190 -44.18 -9.17 46.90
CA CYS A 190 -43.34 -9.93 47.81
C CYS A 190 -43.15 -9.28 49.20
N ASN A 191 -43.71 -8.09 49.45
CA ASN A 191 -43.60 -7.35 50.72
C ASN A 191 -42.14 -7.18 51.23
N GLY A 192 -41.17 -7.14 50.31
CA GLY A 192 -39.74 -6.99 50.62
C GLY A 192 -38.95 -8.30 50.66
N ASP A 193 -39.59 -9.46 50.56
CA ASP A 193 -38.92 -10.76 50.49
C ASP A 193 -38.52 -11.09 49.04
N ILE A 194 -37.32 -10.65 48.65
CA ILE A 194 -36.78 -10.91 47.31
C ILE A 194 -36.43 -12.40 47.12
N GLY A 195 -36.06 -13.11 48.19
CA GLY A 195 -35.71 -14.52 48.15
C GLY A 195 -36.87 -15.40 47.69
N ALA A 196 -38.09 -15.06 48.11
CA ALA A 196 -39.31 -15.73 47.64
C ALA A 196 -39.54 -15.63 46.11
N VAL A 197 -38.95 -14.63 45.45
CA VAL A 197 -39.11 -14.41 44.01
C VAL A 197 -37.88 -14.88 43.24
N LEU A 198 -36.70 -14.37 43.56
CA LEU A 198 -35.47 -14.60 42.79
C LEU A 198 -34.61 -15.74 43.35
N GLY A 199 -35.01 -16.34 44.47
CA GLY A 199 -34.24 -17.33 45.21
C GLY A 199 -33.29 -16.67 46.21
N ASP A 200 -32.96 -17.43 47.25
CA ASP A 200 -31.96 -17.03 48.24
C ASP A 200 -30.58 -16.87 47.59
N TYR A 201 -29.80 -15.92 48.10
CA TYR A 201 -28.47 -15.60 47.58
C TYR A 201 -27.44 -15.59 48.70
N HIS A 202 -26.16 -15.75 48.33
CA HIS A 202 -25.06 -15.61 49.27
C HIS A 202 -24.62 -14.14 49.35
N GLU A 203 -24.66 -13.55 50.55
CA GLU A 203 -24.25 -12.16 50.77
C GLU A 203 -22.78 -11.91 50.42
N GLU A 204 -21.90 -12.91 50.43
CA GLU A 204 -20.50 -12.77 50.00
C GLU A 204 -20.36 -12.61 48.48
N ALA A 205 -21.34 -13.12 47.73
CA ALA A 205 -21.34 -13.22 46.28
C ALA A 205 -22.18 -12.13 45.60
N GLY A 206 -23.30 -11.75 46.22
CA GLY A 206 -24.35 -10.91 45.63
C GLY A 206 -25.12 -11.65 44.52
N ALA A 207 -25.79 -10.90 43.66
CA ALA A 207 -26.54 -11.46 42.53
C ALA A 207 -26.05 -10.94 41.17
N TRP A 208 -26.45 -11.63 40.11
CA TRP A 208 -26.12 -11.32 38.73
C TRP A 208 -27.34 -11.39 37.82
N VAL A 209 -27.27 -10.64 36.73
CA VAL A 209 -28.32 -10.57 35.71
C VAL A 209 -27.68 -10.43 34.33
N ARG A 210 -28.26 -11.09 33.32
CA ARG A 210 -27.93 -10.87 31.91
C ARG A 210 -28.66 -9.63 31.46
N PHE A 211 -27.97 -8.71 30.79
CA PHE A 211 -28.53 -7.42 30.38
C PHE A 211 -29.33 -7.48 29.07
N ASN A 212 -29.10 -8.49 28.24
CA ASN A 212 -29.90 -8.74 27.03
C ASN A 212 -30.98 -9.80 27.27
N PRO A 213 -32.13 -9.70 26.58
CA PRO A 213 -33.23 -10.65 26.71
C PRO A 213 -32.86 -12.05 26.20
N MET A 214 -33.45 -13.07 26.83
CA MET A 214 -33.17 -14.48 26.56
C MET A 214 -34.36 -15.19 25.88
N ASP A 215 -34.12 -16.36 25.30
CA ASP A 215 -35.14 -17.16 24.58
C ASP A 215 -35.96 -18.12 25.48
N GLY A 216 -35.68 -18.15 26.78
CA GLY A 216 -36.31 -19.07 27.73
C GLY A 216 -35.80 -20.51 27.72
N LYS A 217 -34.88 -20.87 26.82
CA LYS A 217 -34.38 -22.24 26.63
C LYS A 217 -32.96 -22.43 27.16
N GLY A 218 -32.18 -21.35 27.24
CA GLY A 218 -30.83 -21.42 27.75
C GLY A 218 -30.24 -20.09 28.18
N ALA A 219 -28.93 -20.13 28.38
CA ALA A 219 -28.15 -19.11 29.09
C ALA A 219 -26.87 -18.69 28.32
N LYS A 220 -26.73 -19.15 27.06
CA LYS A 220 -25.56 -18.91 26.21
C LYS A 220 -25.83 -17.77 25.21
N ASN A 221 -24.81 -17.35 24.47
CA ASN A 221 -24.92 -16.34 23.41
C ASN A 221 -26.01 -16.68 22.37
N GLU A 222 -26.18 -17.96 22.01
CA GLU A 222 -27.21 -18.44 21.07
C GLU A 222 -28.64 -18.26 21.59
N ASN A 223 -28.81 -18.08 22.90
CA ASN A 223 -30.11 -17.91 23.56
C ASN A 223 -30.48 -16.44 23.74
N VAL A 224 -29.64 -15.50 23.29
CA VAL A 224 -29.95 -14.06 23.33
C VAL A 224 -30.91 -13.74 22.18
N THR A 225 -32.05 -13.14 22.48
CA THR A 225 -33.08 -12.85 21.47
C THR A 225 -32.88 -11.50 20.78
N ASP A 226 -32.24 -10.55 21.46
CA ASP A 226 -32.01 -9.22 20.95
C ASP A 226 -30.68 -8.64 21.46
N PHE A 227 -29.93 -7.96 20.58
CA PHE A 227 -28.59 -7.46 20.84
C PHE A 227 -28.62 -5.96 21.15
N ARG A 228 -29.40 -5.57 22.17
CA ARG A 228 -29.64 -4.16 22.52
C ARG A 228 -28.52 -3.52 23.30
N TYR A 229 -27.84 -4.28 24.16
CA TYR A 229 -26.86 -3.70 25.08
C TYR A 229 -25.52 -4.42 25.09
N ALA A 230 -24.49 -3.67 25.47
CA ALA A 230 -23.14 -4.15 25.77
C ALA A 230 -22.72 -3.71 27.18
N LEU A 231 -21.91 -4.53 27.85
CA LEU A 231 -21.37 -4.21 29.16
C LEU A 231 -20.02 -3.52 29.01
N VAL A 232 -19.87 -2.34 29.61
CA VAL A 232 -18.58 -1.67 29.81
C VAL A 232 -18.33 -1.61 31.32
N GLU A 233 -17.22 -2.20 31.76
CA GLU A 233 -16.79 -2.16 33.16
C GLU A 233 -15.25 -2.12 33.24
N SER A 234 -14.76 -1.61 34.36
CA SER A 234 -13.34 -1.66 34.70
C SER A 234 -13.16 -1.93 36.20
N ASP A 235 -12.34 -2.93 36.54
CA ASP A 235 -11.93 -3.21 37.92
C ASP A 235 -10.59 -2.52 38.28
N SER A 236 -9.92 -1.91 37.29
CA SER A 236 -8.55 -1.39 37.43
C SER A 236 -8.48 0.10 37.75
N MET A 237 -9.63 0.76 37.94
CA MET A 237 -9.71 2.21 38.11
C MET A 237 -10.64 2.61 39.26
N PRO A 238 -10.40 3.75 39.93
CA PRO A 238 -11.35 4.33 40.88
C PRO A 238 -12.72 4.59 40.25
N ILE A 239 -13.78 4.33 41.02
CA ILE A 239 -15.19 4.39 40.58
C ILE A 239 -15.59 5.83 40.18
N ASP A 240 -15.11 6.83 40.92
CA ASP A 240 -15.33 8.26 40.64
C ASP A 240 -14.75 8.68 39.27
N LYS A 241 -13.58 8.14 38.91
CA LYS A 241 -12.97 8.35 37.58
C LYS A 241 -13.71 7.61 36.48
N GLN A 242 -14.16 6.38 36.73
CA GLN A 242 -15.00 5.64 35.78
C GLN A 242 -16.27 6.45 35.46
N ASN A 243 -16.94 6.95 36.50
CA ASN A 243 -18.15 7.76 36.38
C ASN A 243 -17.92 9.07 35.61
N ALA A 244 -16.80 9.76 35.87
CA ALA A 244 -16.43 10.98 35.16
C ALA A 244 -16.26 10.71 33.65
N ILE A 245 -15.48 9.69 33.29
CA ILE A 245 -15.21 9.33 31.89
C ILE A 245 -16.49 8.89 31.16
N TYR A 246 -17.32 8.05 31.78
CA TYR A 246 -18.59 7.62 31.17
C TYR A 246 -19.50 8.81 30.84
N LYS A 247 -19.54 9.83 31.71
CA LYS A 247 -20.33 11.04 31.49
C LYS A 247 -19.71 12.00 30.47
N GLU A 248 -18.38 12.14 30.46
CA GLU A 248 -17.68 12.99 29.47
C GLU A 248 -17.72 12.41 28.06
N LEU A 249 -17.64 11.09 27.91
CA LEU A 249 -17.83 10.40 26.63
C LEU A 249 -19.28 10.39 26.16
N GLU A 250 -20.22 10.91 26.97
CA GLU A 250 -21.66 10.86 26.75
C GLU A 250 -22.18 9.48 26.31
N LEU A 251 -21.59 8.41 26.85
CA LEU A 251 -21.94 7.03 26.49
C LEU A 251 -23.45 6.83 26.66
N PRO A 252 -24.16 6.22 25.69
CA PRO A 252 -25.60 6.01 25.77
C PRO A 252 -25.90 4.86 26.74
N ILE A 253 -25.85 5.13 28.04
CA ILE A 253 -25.96 4.14 29.10
C ILE A 253 -27.43 4.01 29.51
N ALA A 254 -28.00 2.81 29.30
CA ALA A 254 -29.34 2.48 29.76
C ALA A 254 -29.37 2.35 31.29
N ALA A 255 -28.43 1.62 31.88
CA ALA A 255 -28.33 1.45 33.33
C ALA A 255 -26.86 1.46 33.78
N LEU A 256 -26.57 2.25 34.82
CA LEU A 256 -25.26 2.29 35.47
C LEU A 256 -25.38 1.66 36.86
N VAL A 257 -24.73 0.52 37.08
CA VAL A 257 -24.85 -0.25 38.33
C VAL A 257 -23.54 -0.27 39.11
N HIS A 258 -23.62 0.04 40.40
CA HIS A 258 -22.50 -0.13 41.32
C HIS A 258 -22.35 -1.60 41.71
N SER A 259 -21.18 -2.21 41.48
CA SER A 259 -21.00 -3.66 41.63
C SER A 259 -20.97 -4.18 43.08
N GLY A 260 -20.98 -3.25 44.05
CA GLY A 260 -20.71 -3.52 45.47
C GLY A 260 -19.22 -3.68 45.77
N ASN A 261 -18.33 -3.29 44.86
CA ASN A 261 -16.88 -3.27 45.08
C ASN A 261 -16.21 -2.11 44.31
N LYS A 262 -15.29 -2.39 43.37
CA LYS A 262 -14.45 -1.38 42.67
C LYS A 262 -14.89 -1.07 41.23
N SER A 263 -16.03 -1.58 40.79
CA SER A 263 -16.46 -1.47 39.40
C SER A 263 -17.85 -0.87 39.24
N LEU A 264 -17.98 -0.07 38.18
CA LEU A 264 -19.26 0.35 37.63
C LEU A 264 -19.56 -0.47 36.39
N HIS A 265 -20.72 -1.11 36.41
CA HIS A 265 -21.26 -1.84 35.27
C HIS A 265 -22.12 -0.88 34.46
N ALA A 266 -21.57 -0.33 33.39
CA ALA A 266 -22.30 0.50 32.44
C ALA A 266 -22.93 -0.38 31.35
N ILE A 267 -24.26 -0.46 31.35
CA ILE A 267 -25.02 -1.14 30.30
C ILE A 267 -25.28 -0.14 29.17
N VAL A 268 -24.46 -0.20 28.13
CA VAL A 268 -24.47 0.74 27.00
C VAL A 268 -25.38 0.24 25.89
N LYS A 269 -26.22 1.12 25.34
CA LYS A 269 -27.08 0.84 24.19
C LYS A 269 -26.23 0.70 22.93
N VAL A 270 -26.40 -0.42 22.24
CA VAL A 270 -25.77 -0.72 20.95
C VAL A 270 -26.78 -1.07 19.87
N ASP A 271 -28.02 -1.45 20.21
CA ASP A 271 -29.15 -1.64 19.28
C ASP A 271 -28.79 -2.33 17.95
N ALA A 272 -28.06 -3.43 18.04
CA ALA A 272 -27.55 -4.14 16.87
C ALA A 272 -28.60 -5.11 16.31
N LYS A 273 -28.75 -5.15 14.98
CA LYS A 273 -29.77 -6.00 14.32
C LYS A 273 -29.39 -7.47 14.28
N ASN A 274 -28.10 -7.77 14.40
CA ASN A 274 -27.56 -9.12 14.36
C ASN A 274 -26.21 -9.19 15.10
N TYR A 275 -25.70 -10.41 15.26
CA TYR A 275 -24.47 -10.67 16.01
C TYR A 275 -23.21 -10.06 15.38
N GLU A 276 -23.14 -9.96 14.05
CA GLU A 276 -22.00 -9.36 13.36
C GLU A 276 -21.94 -7.85 13.60
N GLU A 277 -23.08 -7.18 13.45
CA GLU A 277 -23.23 -5.76 13.78
C GLU A 277 -22.96 -5.51 15.27
N TYR A 278 -23.45 -6.37 16.16
CA TYR A 278 -23.18 -6.30 17.59
C TYR A 278 -21.68 -6.30 17.87
N ARG A 279 -20.97 -7.27 17.29
CA ARG A 279 -19.52 -7.38 17.45
C ARG A 279 -18.80 -6.12 16.98
N ASN A 280 -19.16 -5.59 15.81
CA ASN A 280 -18.54 -4.39 15.25
C ASN A 280 -18.80 -3.15 16.14
N ARG A 281 -20.03 -2.96 16.62
CA ARG A 281 -20.38 -1.85 17.52
C ARG A 281 -19.66 -1.97 18.87
N VAL A 282 -19.63 -3.15 19.47
CA VAL A 282 -18.90 -3.40 20.74
C VAL A 282 -17.41 -3.16 20.59
N ASP A 283 -16.79 -3.64 19.50
CA ASP A 283 -15.37 -3.45 19.24
C ASP A 283 -15.03 -1.95 19.09
N TYR A 284 -15.87 -1.18 18.38
CA TYR A 284 -15.74 0.28 18.29
C TYR A 284 -15.88 0.96 19.66
N LEU A 285 -16.94 0.64 20.41
CA LEU A 285 -17.19 1.18 21.75
C LEU A 285 -16.00 0.95 22.69
N TYR A 286 -15.45 -0.26 22.69
CA TYR A 286 -14.32 -0.63 23.54
C TYR A 286 -13.05 0.12 23.13
N LYS A 287 -12.81 0.30 21.83
CA LYS A 287 -11.68 1.08 21.30
C LYS A 287 -11.76 2.54 21.78
N ILE A 288 -12.92 3.17 21.69
CA ILE A 288 -13.14 4.55 22.18
C ILE A 288 -12.92 4.63 23.70
N CYS A 289 -13.50 3.70 24.47
CA CYS A 289 -13.32 3.63 25.93
C CYS A 289 -11.84 3.50 26.32
N GLN A 290 -11.09 2.60 25.67
CA GLN A 290 -9.67 2.36 25.92
C GLN A 290 -8.81 3.58 25.61
N LYS A 291 -9.03 4.22 24.45
CA LYS A 291 -8.30 5.43 24.05
C LYS A 291 -8.50 6.57 25.06
N ASN A 292 -9.71 6.71 25.59
CA ASN A 292 -10.07 7.73 26.57
C ASN A 292 -9.81 7.33 28.03
N GLY A 293 -9.14 6.19 28.26
CA GLY A 293 -8.57 5.85 29.55
C GLY A 293 -9.30 4.79 30.37
N ILE A 294 -10.40 4.21 29.88
CA ILE A 294 -11.06 3.07 30.53
C ILE A 294 -10.35 1.76 30.16
N ILE A 295 -9.81 1.06 31.15
CA ILE A 295 -9.28 -0.30 30.96
C ILE A 295 -10.45 -1.28 30.97
N VAL A 296 -11.05 -1.52 29.80
CA VAL A 296 -12.17 -2.45 29.62
C VAL A 296 -11.71 -3.91 29.71
N ASP A 297 -12.50 -4.76 30.35
CA ASP A 297 -12.30 -6.22 30.31
C ASP A 297 -12.79 -6.80 28.98
N THR A 298 -11.86 -7.22 28.12
CA THR A 298 -12.16 -7.76 26.79
C THR A 298 -12.96 -9.06 26.82
N GLN A 299 -13.07 -9.75 27.97
CA GLN A 299 -13.92 -10.94 28.12
C GLN A 299 -15.41 -10.61 28.13
N ASN A 300 -15.77 -9.33 28.31
CA ASN A 300 -17.15 -8.85 28.41
C ASN A 300 -17.82 -8.55 27.07
N ARG A 301 -17.15 -8.81 25.94
CA ARG A 301 -17.73 -8.67 24.58
C ARG A 301 -18.87 -9.65 24.26
N ASN A 302 -19.20 -10.56 25.18
CA ASN A 302 -20.21 -11.58 24.97
C ASN A 302 -21.62 -11.01 25.27
N PRO A 303 -22.60 -11.18 24.36
CA PRO A 303 -23.95 -10.63 24.55
C PRO A 303 -24.73 -11.27 25.70
N SER A 304 -24.40 -12.52 26.10
CA SER A 304 -25.04 -13.20 27.24
C SER A 304 -24.27 -13.02 28.56
N ARG A 305 -23.36 -12.04 28.64
CA ARG A 305 -22.50 -11.83 29.81
C ARG A 305 -23.33 -11.43 31.03
N LEU A 306 -22.86 -11.84 32.21
CA LEU A 306 -23.47 -11.48 33.48
C LEU A 306 -22.96 -10.12 33.94
N SER A 307 -23.90 -9.23 34.25
CA SER A 307 -23.68 -7.98 34.99
C SER A 307 -24.13 -8.15 36.43
N ARG A 308 -23.76 -7.23 37.33
CA ARG A 308 -24.29 -7.21 38.69
C ARG A 308 -25.74 -6.77 38.70
N MET A 309 -26.54 -7.44 39.52
CA MET A 309 -27.95 -7.11 39.69
C MET A 309 -28.11 -6.13 40.86
N PRO A 310 -28.77 -4.98 40.67
CA PRO A 310 -29.04 -4.05 41.77
C PRO A 310 -30.08 -4.63 42.73
N GLY A 311 -30.15 -4.11 43.95
CA GLY A 311 -31.06 -4.55 45.01
C GLY A 311 -30.50 -5.62 45.95
N PHE A 312 -29.28 -6.10 45.72
CA PHE A 312 -28.63 -7.12 46.55
C PHE A 312 -27.45 -6.56 47.35
N ILE A 313 -27.04 -7.26 48.40
CA ILE A 313 -25.86 -6.92 49.21
C ILE A 313 -24.72 -7.88 48.85
N ARG A 314 -23.50 -7.35 48.74
CA ARG A 314 -22.29 -8.11 48.44
C ARG A 314 -21.16 -7.72 49.39
N ASN A 315 -20.70 -8.64 50.23
CA ASN A 315 -19.70 -8.39 51.28
C ASN A 315 -20.04 -7.13 52.12
N GLY A 316 -21.30 -6.99 52.51
CA GLY A 316 -21.80 -5.83 53.26
C GLY A 316 -21.97 -4.53 52.45
N GLN A 317 -21.64 -4.51 51.16
CA GLN A 317 -21.79 -3.37 50.26
C GLN A 317 -23.03 -3.52 49.38
N LYS A 318 -23.75 -2.43 49.11
CA LYS A 318 -24.96 -2.48 48.27
C LYS A 318 -24.59 -2.54 46.78
N GLN A 319 -25.32 -3.37 46.04
CA GLN A 319 -25.38 -3.33 44.59
C GLN A 319 -26.58 -2.46 44.21
N PHE A 320 -26.37 -1.29 43.61
CA PHE A 320 -27.45 -0.32 43.40
C PHE A 320 -27.33 0.38 42.05
N LEU A 321 -28.45 0.90 41.56
CA LEU A 321 -28.51 1.76 40.37
C LEU A 321 -27.96 3.14 40.71
N VAL A 322 -26.86 3.49 40.08
CA VAL A 322 -26.28 4.84 40.15
C VAL A 322 -27.11 5.80 39.32
N ASP A 323 -27.43 5.43 38.09
CA ASP A 323 -28.19 6.25 37.16
C ASP A 323 -28.83 5.40 36.06
N THR A 324 -29.82 5.97 35.36
CA THR A 324 -30.55 5.30 34.26
C THR A 324 -30.78 6.27 33.12
N ASN A 325 -30.59 5.82 31.87
CA ASN A 325 -30.74 6.61 30.65
C ASN A 325 -29.91 7.91 30.66
N ILE A 326 -28.59 7.76 30.80
CA ILE A 326 -27.62 8.88 30.76
C ILE A 326 -26.81 8.86 29.47
N GLY A 327 -26.27 10.03 29.10
CA GLY A 327 -25.54 10.22 27.84
C GLY A 327 -26.47 10.47 26.66
N LYS A 328 -26.01 10.13 25.45
CA LYS A 328 -26.83 10.25 24.22
C LYS A 328 -28.02 9.29 24.23
N ALA A 329 -29.04 9.59 23.43
CA ALA A 329 -30.29 8.84 23.45
C ALA A 329 -30.12 7.40 22.95
N ASP A 330 -29.33 7.24 21.88
CA ASP A 330 -29.08 5.99 21.17
C ASP A 330 -27.64 5.89 20.61
N TRP A 331 -27.35 4.75 19.98
CA TRP A 331 -26.06 4.48 19.37
C TRP A 331 -25.69 5.43 18.23
N ASP A 332 -26.66 5.80 17.38
CA ASP A 332 -26.37 6.55 16.16
C ASP A 332 -26.03 8.01 16.49
N GLU A 333 -26.75 8.62 17.44
CA GLU A 333 -26.45 9.96 17.97
C GLU A 333 -25.08 9.99 18.66
N TRP A 334 -24.76 8.94 19.45
CA TRP A 334 -23.45 8.83 20.09
C TRP A 334 -22.32 8.65 19.08
N TYR A 335 -22.51 7.80 18.08
CA TYR A 335 -21.53 7.57 17.02
C TYR A 335 -21.24 8.88 16.27
N GLN A 336 -22.27 9.63 15.87
CA GLN A 336 -22.11 10.93 15.22
C GLN A 336 -21.38 11.94 16.11
N TYR A 337 -21.74 12.02 17.39
CA TYR A 337 -21.07 12.90 18.34
C TYR A 337 -19.57 12.61 18.47
N ILE A 338 -19.18 11.34 18.54
CA ILE A 338 -17.76 10.95 18.57
C ILE A 338 -17.07 11.28 17.24
N GLU A 339 -17.74 11.11 16.10
CA GLU A 339 -17.17 11.45 14.80
C GLU A 339 -16.98 12.97 14.64
N ASP A 340 -17.95 13.78 15.05
CA ASP A 340 -17.91 15.26 14.99
C ASP A 340 -16.85 15.85 15.94
N LEU A 341 -16.66 15.25 17.12
CA LEU A 341 -15.59 15.65 18.04
C LEU A 341 -14.19 15.39 17.50
N ASN A 342 -14.06 14.49 16.51
CA ASN A 342 -12.81 14.22 15.81
C ASN A 342 -12.79 14.87 14.42
N ASP A 343 -13.62 15.90 14.19
CA ASP A 343 -13.52 16.75 13.02
C ASP A 343 -12.29 17.67 13.16
N ASP A 344 -11.12 17.11 12.82
CA ASP A 344 -9.82 17.80 12.80
C ASP A 344 -9.67 18.72 11.56
N LEU A 345 -10.77 19.22 11.00
CA LEU A 345 -10.70 20.17 9.90
C LEU A 345 -10.16 21.52 10.41
N PRO A 346 -9.19 22.13 9.70
CA PRO A 346 -8.68 23.43 10.08
C PRO A 346 -9.79 24.49 9.99
N ASP A 347 -9.77 25.45 10.93
CA ASP A 347 -10.67 26.60 10.88
C ASP A 347 -10.51 27.37 9.55
N PRO A 348 -11.60 27.90 8.96
CA PRO A 348 -11.49 28.74 7.77
C PRO A 348 -10.62 29.97 8.03
N GLU A 349 -9.51 30.09 7.29
CA GLU A 349 -8.64 31.26 7.35
C GLU A 349 -9.19 32.42 6.50
N GLY A 350 -9.25 33.62 7.06
CA GLY A 350 -9.59 34.83 6.33
C GLY A 350 -8.41 35.32 5.48
N LEU A 351 -8.59 35.44 4.16
CA LEU A 351 -7.51 35.93 3.26
C LEU A 351 -6.99 37.33 3.66
N ALA A 352 -7.82 38.16 4.29
CA ALA A 352 -7.42 39.47 4.78
C ALA A 352 -6.36 39.40 5.89
N ASP A 353 -6.39 38.36 6.72
CA ASP A 353 -5.51 38.21 7.88
C ASP A 353 -4.06 37.89 7.45
N SER A 354 -3.89 37.28 6.29
CA SER A 354 -2.59 36.86 5.74
C SER A 354 -2.15 37.66 4.50
N TRP A 355 -2.89 38.69 4.08
CA TRP A 355 -2.62 39.42 2.83
C TRP A 355 -1.24 40.11 2.81
N ASP A 356 -0.90 40.78 3.91
CA ASP A 356 0.37 41.50 4.05
C ASP A 356 1.50 40.61 4.61
N ASN A 357 1.19 39.39 5.04
CA ASN A 357 2.14 38.44 5.62
C ASN A 357 1.81 37.01 5.19
N LEU A 358 1.99 36.74 3.90
CA LEU A 358 1.71 35.42 3.33
C LEU A 358 2.69 34.36 3.87
N PRO A 359 2.22 33.14 4.17
CA PRO A 359 3.09 32.05 4.56
C PRO A 359 4.07 31.71 3.44
N GLU A 360 5.27 31.26 3.83
CA GLU A 360 6.28 30.84 2.85
C GLU A 360 5.82 29.58 2.11
N LEU A 361 6.01 29.57 0.79
CA LEU A 361 5.75 28.39 -0.03
C LEU A 361 6.78 27.30 0.29
N ALA A 362 6.33 26.05 0.28
CA ALA A 362 7.22 24.91 0.42
C ALA A 362 8.36 24.96 -0.64
N PRO A 363 9.60 24.63 -0.25
CA PRO A 363 10.75 24.68 -1.16
C PRO A 363 10.59 23.71 -2.33
N GLU A 364 11.21 24.04 -3.47
CA GLU A 364 11.15 23.20 -4.66
C GLU A 364 12.04 21.96 -4.49
N LEU A 365 11.48 20.75 -4.64
CA LEU A 365 12.25 19.51 -4.72
C LEU A 365 12.89 19.37 -6.10
N ILE A 366 12.09 19.59 -7.14
CA ILE A 366 12.50 19.62 -8.54
C ILE A 366 12.10 20.99 -9.09
N LYS A 367 13.09 21.77 -9.50
CA LYS A 367 12.90 23.17 -9.83
C LYS A 367 11.87 23.39 -10.94
N GLY A 368 10.82 24.15 -10.65
CA GLY A 368 9.71 24.43 -11.55
C GLY A 368 8.80 23.24 -11.88
N VAL A 369 8.90 22.13 -11.13
CA VAL A 369 8.13 20.90 -11.38
C VAL A 369 7.41 20.41 -10.12
N LEU A 370 8.10 20.29 -8.98
CA LEU A 370 7.56 19.66 -7.77
C LEU A 370 8.08 20.35 -6.50
N ARG A 371 7.19 20.69 -5.57
CA ARG A 371 7.53 21.18 -4.22
C ARG A 371 7.75 20.02 -3.24
N GLN A 372 8.51 20.26 -2.17
CA GLN A 372 8.65 19.32 -1.06
C GLN A 372 7.28 19.12 -0.37
N GLY A 373 6.96 17.89 0.00
CA GLY A 373 5.66 17.52 0.58
C GLY A 373 4.54 17.29 -0.44
N HIS A 374 4.78 17.49 -1.74
CA HIS A 374 3.77 17.30 -2.80
C HIS A 374 3.92 15.94 -3.50
N LYS A 375 2.86 15.52 -4.20
CA LYS A 375 2.77 14.24 -4.91
C LYS A 375 3.11 14.40 -6.40
N MET A 376 3.86 13.43 -6.95
CA MET A 376 4.13 13.36 -8.39
C MET A 376 3.87 11.98 -8.98
N LEU A 377 3.18 11.93 -10.11
CA LEU A 377 2.94 10.73 -10.89
C LEU A 377 3.73 10.76 -12.20
N ILE A 378 4.49 9.70 -12.49
CA ILE A 378 5.08 9.45 -13.80
C ILE A 378 4.24 8.41 -14.55
N ALA A 379 3.58 8.84 -15.62
CA ALA A 379 2.78 8.00 -16.50
C ALA A 379 3.51 7.71 -17.81
N GLY A 380 3.27 6.53 -18.38
CA GLY A 380 3.86 6.14 -19.66
C GLY A 380 3.56 4.70 -20.03
N PRO A 381 3.69 4.31 -21.32
CA PRO A 381 3.46 2.94 -21.75
C PRO A 381 4.46 1.95 -21.13
N SER A 382 4.21 0.66 -21.31
CA SER A 382 5.18 -0.36 -20.89
C SER A 382 6.50 -0.17 -21.64
N LYS A 383 7.62 -0.46 -20.97
CA LYS A 383 8.99 -0.30 -21.49
C LYS A 383 9.45 1.14 -21.80
N ALA A 384 8.69 2.16 -21.41
CA ALA A 384 9.05 3.58 -21.56
C ALA A 384 10.22 4.08 -20.68
N GLY A 385 11.00 3.19 -20.08
CA GLY A 385 12.10 3.59 -19.18
C GLY A 385 11.69 4.20 -17.83
N LYS A 386 10.41 4.21 -17.44
CA LYS A 386 9.92 4.82 -16.17
C LYS A 386 10.76 4.50 -14.93
N SER A 387 11.00 3.22 -14.64
CA SER A 387 11.83 2.83 -13.49
C SER A 387 13.26 3.36 -13.59
N PHE A 388 13.82 3.46 -14.80
CA PHE A 388 15.13 4.08 -15.00
C PHE A 388 15.08 5.60 -14.76
N ALA A 389 14.04 6.28 -15.24
CA ALA A 389 13.83 7.70 -14.96
C ALA A 389 13.67 7.98 -13.46
N LEU A 390 12.99 7.10 -12.71
CA LEU A 390 12.86 7.18 -11.25
C LEU A 390 14.21 6.96 -10.54
N ILE A 391 15.02 6.00 -11.01
CA ILE A 391 16.36 5.77 -10.47
C ILE A 391 17.28 6.97 -10.76
N GLU A 392 17.27 7.49 -11.98
CA GLU A 392 17.99 8.71 -12.36
C GLU A 392 17.59 9.91 -11.48
N MET A 393 16.29 10.08 -11.23
CA MET A 393 15.77 11.11 -10.34
C MET A 393 16.23 10.91 -8.89
N SER A 394 16.23 9.66 -8.39
CA SER A 394 16.75 9.34 -7.06
C SER A 394 18.21 9.74 -6.91
N ILE A 395 19.02 9.45 -7.94
CA ILE A 395 20.43 9.81 -7.99
C ILE A 395 20.61 11.33 -8.10
N ALA A 396 19.82 11.99 -8.94
CA ALA A 396 19.87 13.44 -9.11
C ALA A 396 19.50 14.18 -7.81
N ILE A 397 18.47 13.74 -7.08
CA ILE A 397 18.11 14.30 -5.77
C ILE A 397 19.19 14.00 -4.73
N ALA A 398 19.74 12.78 -4.69
CA ALA A 398 20.80 12.45 -3.71
C ALA A 398 22.07 13.28 -3.90
N GLU A 399 22.46 13.55 -5.16
CA GLU A 399 23.67 14.25 -5.54
C GLU A 399 23.48 15.77 -5.80
N GLY A 400 22.25 16.28 -5.74
CA GLY A 400 21.93 17.67 -6.09
C GLY A 400 22.27 18.02 -7.54
N LYS A 401 21.92 17.12 -8.48
CA LYS A 401 22.17 17.24 -9.92
C LYS A 401 20.87 17.45 -10.69
N LYS A 402 21.00 17.64 -12.00
CA LYS A 402 19.84 17.79 -12.87
C LYS A 402 19.21 16.45 -13.19
N TRP A 403 17.88 16.41 -13.21
CA TRP A 403 17.08 15.33 -13.78
C TRP A 403 16.31 15.87 -14.98
N LEU A 404 16.49 15.27 -16.17
CA LEU A 404 15.81 15.63 -17.43
C LEU A 404 15.78 17.15 -17.76
N SER A 405 16.81 17.90 -17.34
CA SER A 405 17.01 19.37 -17.43
C SER A 405 16.73 20.19 -16.17
N TRP A 406 15.95 19.68 -15.22
CA TRP A 406 15.54 20.40 -14.01
C TRP A 406 16.53 20.19 -12.87
N ASP A 407 16.86 21.27 -12.14
CA ASP A 407 17.72 21.18 -10.96
C ASP A 407 16.97 20.49 -9.80
N CYS A 408 17.61 19.53 -9.14
CA CYS A 408 17.07 18.86 -7.96
C CYS A 408 17.72 19.38 -6.67
N THR A 409 16.90 19.56 -5.63
CA THR A 409 17.38 19.86 -4.28
C THR A 409 18.06 18.64 -3.68
N GLN A 410 19.23 18.83 -3.07
CA GLN A 410 19.99 17.72 -2.49
C GLN A 410 19.34 17.20 -1.20
N GLY A 411 19.13 15.89 -1.09
CA GLY A 411 18.72 15.28 0.17
C GLY A 411 18.49 13.77 0.11
N ARG A 412 17.91 13.21 1.18
CA ARG A 412 17.72 11.77 1.33
C ARG A 412 16.48 11.26 0.61
N VAL A 413 16.62 10.14 -0.09
CA VAL A 413 15.58 9.52 -0.90
C VAL A 413 15.36 8.08 -0.48
N LEU A 414 14.10 7.70 -0.28
CA LEU A 414 13.69 6.31 -0.09
C LEU A 414 13.12 5.77 -1.40
N TYR A 415 13.74 4.73 -1.97
CA TYR A 415 13.23 4.01 -3.12
C TYR A 415 12.58 2.69 -2.70
N VAL A 416 11.26 2.59 -2.80
CA VAL A 416 10.47 1.39 -2.51
C VAL A 416 10.33 0.56 -3.77
N ASN A 417 11.16 -0.49 -3.86
CA ASN A 417 11.17 -1.43 -4.99
C ASN A 417 10.19 -2.58 -4.73
N LEU A 418 9.12 -2.67 -5.53
CA LEU A 418 8.06 -3.67 -5.39
C LEU A 418 8.13 -4.79 -6.45
N GLU A 419 8.89 -4.60 -7.52
CA GLU A 419 8.87 -5.48 -8.70
C GLU A 419 10.15 -6.27 -8.94
N LEU A 420 11.33 -5.68 -8.70
CA LEU A 420 12.61 -6.31 -9.00
C LEU A 420 13.16 -7.10 -7.81
N ASP A 421 13.90 -8.16 -8.06
CA ASP A 421 14.69 -8.78 -7.00
C ASP A 421 15.81 -7.83 -6.56
N ARG A 422 16.24 -7.99 -5.31
CA ARG A 422 17.24 -7.12 -4.69
C ARG A 422 18.55 -7.04 -5.50
N PRO A 423 19.18 -8.15 -5.94
CA PRO A 423 20.39 -8.07 -6.76
C PRO A 423 20.18 -7.23 -8.03
N SER A 424 19.11 -7.49 -8.78
CA SER A 424 18.80 -6.75 -10.01
C SER A 424 18.59 -5.26 -9.77
N ALA A 425 17.90 -4.89 -8.69
CA ALA A 425 17.71 -3.49 -8.31
C ALA A 425 19.06 -2.79 -8.01
N LEU A 426 19.92 -3.43 -7.20
CA LEU A 426 21.23 -2.88 -6.84
C LEU A 426 22.17 -2.73 -8.03
N HIS A 427 22.21 -3.73 -8.92
CA HIS A 427 22.97 -3.64 -10.17
C HIS A 427 22.46 -2.48 -11.03
N ARG A 428 21.13 -2.36 -11.18
CA ARG A 428 20.53 -1.27 -11.97
C ARG A 428 20.92 0.12 -11.46
N PHE A 429 20.87 0.35 -10.15
CA PHE A 429 21.33 1.62 -9.57
C PHE A 429 22.79 1.92 -9.89
N ARG A 430 23.66 0.90 -9.80
CA ARG A 430 25.07 1.04 -10.14
C ARG A 430 25.27 1.35 -11.64
N ASP A 431 24.58 0.62 -12.51
CA ASP A 431 24.68 0.78 -13.96
C ASP A 431 24.22 2.19 -14.39
N VAL A 432 23.13 2.69 -13.79
CA VAL A 432 22.65 4.06 -14.02
C VAL A 432 23.66 5.09 -13.51
N TYR A 433 24.20 4.95 -12.30
CA TYR A 433 25.24 5.86 -11.78
C TYR A 433 26.45 5.96 -12.73
N GLN A 434 26.93 4.81 -13.22
CA GLN A 434 28.05 4.74 -14.15
C GLN A 434 27.70 5.38 -15.50
N ALA A 435 26.52 5.10 -16.04
CA ALA A 435 26.06 5.65 -17.31
C ALA A 435 25.80 7.16 -17.26
N MET A 436 25.38 7.71 -16.11
CA MET A 436 25.25 9.15 -15.88
C MET A 436 26.61 9.86 -15.75
N GLY A 437 27.72 9.12 -15.61
CA GLY A 437 29.05 9.69 -15.42
C GLY A 437 29.23 10.46 -14.10
N LEU A 438 28.38 10.18 -13.10
CA LEU A 438 28.40 10.87 -11.82
C LEU A 438 29.24 10.10 -10.79
N PRO A 439 30.17 10.76 -10.07
CA PRO A 439 30.83 10.13 -8.94
C PRO A 439 29.83 9.98 -7.77
N PRO A 440 29.77 8.81 -7.10
CA PRO A 440 28.83 8.53 -6.01
C PRO A 440 29.25 9.22 -4.70
N LYS A 441 29.23 10.55 -4.67
CA LYS A 441 29.66 11.35 -3.50
C LYS A 441 28.63 11.33 -2.37
N SER A 442 27.36 11.16 -2.73
CA SER A 442 26.22 11.25 -1.82
C SER A 442 25.35 9.99 -1.86
N ILE A 443 25.91 8.85 -2.29
CA ILE A 443 25.21 7.57 -2.43
C ILE A 443 24.53 7.10 -1.12
N GLN A 444 25.08 7.48 0.03
CA GLN A 444 24.51 7.25 1.36
C GLN A 444 23.15 7.92 1.59
N ASN A 445 22.76 8.86 0.73
CA ASN A 445 21.45 9.51 0.76
C ASN A 445 20.36 8.68 0.07
N ILE A 446 20.70 7.56 -0.57
CA ILE A 446 19.75 6.68 -1.24
C ILE A 446 19.55 5.41 -0.40
N ASP A 447 18.34 5.23 0.13
CA ASP A 447 17.93 4.00 0.80
C ASP A 447 16.98 3.22 -0.13
N ILE A 448 17.25 1.93 -0.35
CA ILE A 448 16.40 1.07 -1.20
C ILE A 448 15.67 0.04 -0.33
N TRP A 449 14.35 0.14 -0.28
CA TRP A 449 13.51 -0.81 0.41
C TRP A 449 12.93 -1.85 -0.56
N ASN A 450 13.50 -3.05 -0.53
CA ASN A 450 13.11 -4.14 -1.42
C ASN A 450 11.94 -4.94 -0.83
N LEU A 451 10.76 -4.82 -1.45
CA LEU A 451 9.50 -5.41 -1.00
C LEU A 451 8.90 -6.43 -1.99
N ARG A 452 9.61 -6.76 -3.08
CA ARG A 452 9.19 -7.84 -3.99
C ARG A 452 8.91 -9.13 -3.21
N GLY A 453 7.72 -9.69 -3.37
CA GLY A 453 7.26 -10.90 -2.68
C GLY A 453 6.81 -10.68 -1.23
N LYS A 454 6.89 -9.45 -0.72
CA LYS A 454 6.42 -9.02 0.62
C LYS A 454 5.49 -7.81 0.52
N THR A 455 4.84 -7.64 -0.64
CA THR A 455 3.98 -6.50 -0.95
C THR A 455 2.70 -6.58 -0.13
N VAL A 456 2.34 -5.47 0.53
CA VAL A 456 1.06 -5.31 1.20
C VAL A 456 0.33 -4.13 0.55
N PRO A 457 -1.01 -4.11 0.63
CA PRO A 457 -1.82 -2.94 0.32
C PRO A 457 -1.28 -1.62 0.86
N MET A 458 -1.54 -0.51 0.15
CA MET A 458 -1.01 0.81 0.52
C MET A 458 -1.49 1.30 1.90
N ASP A 459 -2.73 1.02 2.29
CA ASP A 459 -3.29 1.29 3.62
C ASP A 459 -2.49 0.59 4.75
N LYS A 460 -1.97 -0.61 4.48
CA LYS A 460 -1.09 -1.34 5.43
C LYS A 460 0.37 -0.96 5.30
N LEU A 461 0.78 -0.44 4.14
CA LEU A 461 2.16 -0.02 3.86
C LEU A 461 2.45 1.36 4.44
N ALA A 462 1.53 2.33 4.28
CA ALA A 462 1.72 3.72 4.67
C ALA A 462 2.13 3.89 6.14
N PRO A 463 1.46 3.27 7.15
CA PRO A 463 1.87 3.39 8.54
C PRO A 463 3.27 2.80 8.81
N LYS A 464 3.59 1.67 8.17
CA LYS A 464 4.91 1.02 8.30
C LYS A 464 6.01 1.85 7.64
N LEU A 465 5.68 2.52 6.54
CA LEU A 465 6.59 3.42 5.83
C LEU A 465 6.86 4.67 6.65
N ILE A 466 5.82 5.33 7.16
CA ILE A 466 5.94 6.51 8.04
C ILE A 466 6.80 6.17 9.25
N ARG A 467 6.44 5.12 10.01
CA ARG A 467 7.18 4.70 11.21
C ARG A 467 8.66 4.45 10.97
N ARG A 468 9.03 3.83 9.85
CA ARG A 468 10.43 3.54 9.49
C ARG A 468 11.17 4.75 8.92
N SER A 469 10.46 5.77 8.47
CA SER A 469 10.99 6.92 7.73
C SER A 469 11.10 8.18 8.58
N LEU A 470 10.29 8.32 9.63
CA LEU A 470 10.25 9.49 10.52
C LEU A 470 11.63 9.95 11.02
N LYS A 471 12.51 9.03 11.40
CA LYS A 471 13.85 9.37 11.94
C LYS A 471 14.92 9.57 10.88
N LYS A 472 14.60 9.36 9.59
CA LYS A 472 15.57 9.37 8.50
C LYS A 472 15.55 10.64 7.66
N ASN A 473 14.56 11.52 7.85
CA ASN A 473 14.43 12.80 7.16
C ASN A 473 14.56 12.68 5.63
N TYR A 474 13.79 11.76 5.04
CA TYR A 474 13.72 11.70 3.59
C TYR A 474 13.01 12.95 3.05
N ILE A 475 13.51 13.52 1.97
CA ILE A 475 12.84 14.61 1.25
C ILE A 475 11.96 14.07 0.12
N ALA A 476 12.21 12.81 -0.30
CA ALA A 476 11.44 12.14 -1.33
C ALA A 476 11.28 10.64 -1.02
N VAL A 477 10.08 10.12 -1.26
CA VAL A 477 9.72 8.71 -1.19
C VAL A 477 9.23 8.28 -2.57
N ILE A 478 9.92 7.35 -3.21
CA ILE A 478 9.61 6.85 -4.54
C ILE A 478 9.03 5.43 -4.45
N ILE A 479 7.87 5.18 -5.07
CA ILE A 479 7.19 3.89 -5.06
C ILE A 479 7.10 3.35 -6.49
N ASP A 480 7.78 2.22 -6.74
CA ASP A 480 7.91 1.64 -8.08
C ASP A 480 7.64 0.12 -8.10
N PRO A 481 6.60 -0.35 -8.82
CA PRO A 481 5.46 0.37 -9.40
C PRO A 481 4.22 0.38 -8.48
N ILE A 482 3.29 1.33 -8.70
CA ILE A 482 2.12 1.52 -7.84
C ILE A 482 1.10 0.37 -7.91
N TYR A 483 0.99 -0.33 -9.04
CA TYR A 483 0.00 -1.40 -9.23
C TYR A 483 0.18 -2.58 -8.26
N LYS A 484 1.37 -2.73 -7.64
CA LYS A 484 1.66 -3.78 -6.65
C LYS A 484 1.09 -3.49 -5.27
N VAL A 485 0.74 -2.24 -4.99
CA VAL A 485 0.14 -1.80 -3.71
C VAL A 485 -1.29 -1.32 -3.89
N LEU A 486 -1.77 -1.25 -5.13
CA LEU A 486 -3.14 -0.88 -5.48
C LEU A 486 -4.13 -1.86 -4.86
N THR A 487 -5.10 -1.30 -4.12
CA THR A 487 -6.24 -2.04 -3.58
C THR A 487 -7.54 -1.50 -4.15
N GLY A 488 -8.47 -2.43 -4.40
CA GLY A 488 -9.78 -2.09 -4.96
C GLY A 488 -9.84 -2.12 -6.49
N ASP A 489 -11.00 -1.73 -7.00
CA ASP A 489 -11.28 -1.58 -8.42
C ASP A 489 -10.75 -0.23 -8.92
N GLU A 490 -9.80 -0.25 -9.86
CA GLU A 490 -9.22 0.95 -10.47
C GLU A 490 -10.29 1.86 -11.13
N ASN A 491 -11.46 1.30 -11.45
CA ASN A 491 -12.59 2.04 -12.03
C ASN A 491 -13.50 2.69 -10.97
N SER A 492 -13.38 2.33 -9.69
CA SER A 492 -14.16 2.93 -8.61
C SER A 492 -13.50 4.22 -8.13
N ALA A 493 -14.17 5.35 -8.38
CA ALA A 493 -13.71 6.67 -7.94
C ALA A 493 -13.48 6.75 -6.42
N ASP A 494 -14.38 6.12 -5.66
CA ASP A 494 -14.35 6.09 -4.20
C ASP A 494 -13.14 5.30 -3.65
N GLN A 495 -12.91 4.09 -4.17
CA GLN A 495 -11.77 3.27 -3.75
C GLN A 495 -10.44 3.91 -4.16
N MET A 496 -10.39 4.56 -5.34
CA MET A 496 -9.20 5.28 -5.79
C MET A 496 -8.94 6.55 -4.98
N ALA A 497 -9.97 7.24 -4.49
CA ALA A 497 -9.82 8.35 -3.56
C ALA A 497 -9.22 7.88 -2.22
N HIS A 498 -9.77 6.81 -1.63
CA HIS A 498 -9.21 6.23 -0.40
C HIS A 498 -7.75 5.78 -0.56
N PHE A 499 -7.42 5.20 -1.71
CA PHE A 499 -6.06 4.79 -2.05
C PHE A 499 -5.11 5.99 -2.16
N THR A 500 -5.53 7.04 -2.86
CA THR A 500 -4.70 8.24 -3.10
C THR A 500 -4.46 9.06 -1.84
N ASN A 501 -5.45 9.13 -0.95
CA ASN A 501 -5.32 9.76 0.37
C ASN A 501 -4.21 9.12 1.25
N GLN A 502 -3.83 7.87 1.00
CA GLN A 502 -2.70 7.27 1.71
C GLN A 502 -1.36 7.92 1.33
N PHE A 503 -1.21 8.41 0.09
CA PHE A 503 -0.01 9.15 -0.31
C PHE A 503 0.01 10.53 0.35
N ASP A 504 -1.14 11.20 0.49
CA ASP A 504 -1.23 12.46 1.23
C ASP A 504 -0.81 12.28 2.67
N LYS A 505 -1.30 11.22 3.34
CA LYS A 505 -0.89 10.89 4.69
C LYS A 505 0.62 10.71 4.80
N VAL A 506 1.25 9.99 3.87
CA VAL A 506 2.71 9.81 3.87
C VAL A 506 3.44 11.15 3.65
N ALA A 507 2.93 11.99 2.75
CA ALA A 507 3.55 13.27 2.42
C ALA A 507 3.48 14.25 3.59
N THR A 508 2.31 14.38 4.22
CA THR A 508 2.07 15.26 5.38
C THR A 508 2.86 14.81 6.61
N GLU A 509 2.82 13.53 6.96
CA GLU A 509 3.46 13.01 8.18
C GLU A 509 5.00 13.02 8.13
N LEU A 510 5.58 12.89 6.92
CA LEU A 510 7.04 12.90 6.75
C LEU A 510 7.59 14.24 6.29
N GLY A 511 6.74 15.15 5.80
CA GLY A 511 7.18 16.33 5.05
C GLY A 511 7.93 15.98 3.75
N SER A 512 7.80 14.74 3.26
CA SER A 512 8.48 14.24 2.06
C SER A 512 7.58 14.35 0.84
N SER A 513 8.16 14.62 -0.34
CA SER A 513 7.41 14.42 -1.58
C SER A 513 7.21 12.93 -1.86
N VAL A 514 6.03 12.55 -2.33
CA VAL A 514 5.71 11.17 -2.66
C VAL A 514 5.60 11.02 -4.18
N ILE A 515 6.41 10.14 -4.75
CA ILE A 515 6.56 10.01 -6.19
C ILE A 515 6.30 8.56 -6.60
N TYR A 516 5.50 8.34 -7.63
CA TYR A 516 5.13 7.00 -8.06
C TYR A 516 4.95 6.92 -9.58
N CYS A 517 4.98 5.71 -10.13
CA CYS A 517 4.76 5.50 -11.56
C CYS A 517 3.53 4.63 -11.83
N HIS A 518 2.85 4.92 -12.95
CA HIS A 518 1.72 4.13 -13.45
C HIS A 518 1.84 3.88 -14.96
N HIS A 519 1.17 2.82 -15.41
CA HIS A 519 1.08 2.50 -16.84
C HIS A 519 -0.10 3.24 -17.48
N HIS A 520 0.00 3.54 -18.78
CA HIS A 520 -1.17 3.95 -19.55
C HIS A 520 -2.20 2.81 -19.61
N SER A 521 -3.49 3.18 -19.66
CA SER A 521 -4.57 2.22 -19.90
C SER A 521 -4.48 1.64 -21.32
N LYS A 522 -4.85 0.35 -21.50
CA LYS A 522 -4.67 -0.39 -22.77
C LYS A 522 -5.37 0.33 -23.95
N GLY A 523 -4.63 0.61 -25.03
CA GLY A 523 -5.11 1.23 -26.28
C GLY A 523 -4.12 2.25 -26.88
N SER A 524 -4.25 2.61 -28.16
CA SER A 524 -3.44 3.70 -28.75
C SER A 524 -3.90 5.05 -28.20
N GLN A 525 -3.19 5.57 -27.20
CA GLN A 525 -3.56 6.79 -26.47
C GLN A 525 -2.80 8.05 -26.95
N GLY A 526 -1.91 7.97 -27.94
CA GLY A 526 -0.96 9.03 -28.31
C GLY A 526 -1.58 10.42 -28.58
N GLY A 527 -2.83 10.46 -29.05
CA GLY A 527 -3.55 11.71 -29.34
C GLY A 527 -4.48 12.25 -28.26
N LYS A 528 -4.63 11.58 -27.10
CA LYS A 528 -5.45 12.08 -25.99
C LYS A 528 -4.68 13.04 -25.10
N LYS A 529 -5.35 13.91 -24.34
CA LYS A 529 -4.69 14.77 -23.34
C LYS A 529 -4.00 13.90 -22.28
N SER A 530 -2.84 14.33 -21.79
CA SER A 530 -2.02 13.62 -20.79
C SER A 530 -2.83 13.00 -19.63
N MET A 531 -3.77 13.75 -19.06
CA MET A 531 -4.66 13.27 -17.98
C MET A 531 -5.55 12.09 -18.39
N ASP A 532 -6.01 12.05 -19.65
CA ASP A 532 -6.88 10.98 -20.18
C ASP A 532 -6.06 9.73 -20.56
N ARG A 533 -4.74 9.85 -20.70
CA ARG A 533 -3.82 8.72 -21.01
C ARG A 533 -3.43 7.93 -19.76
N ALA A 534 -3.42 8.59 -18.61
CA ALA A 534 -2.91 8.05 -17.36
C ALA A 534 -3.92 7.24 -16.53
N SER A 535 -5.18 6.99 -16.97
CA SER A 535 -6.14 6.27 -16.10
C SER A 535 -7.21 5.40 -16.76
N GLY A 536 -7.70 4.41 -15.98
CA GLY A 536 -9.02 3.77 -16.06
C GLY A 536 -10.13 4.50 -15.28
N SER A 537 -9.79 5.33 -14.27
CA SER A 537 -10.71 6.29 -13.61
C SER A 537 -10.11 7.69 -13.47
N GLY A 538 -10.89 8.73 -13.81
CA GLY A 538 -10.41 10.12 -13.89
C GLY A 538 -9.94 10.76 -12.59
N VAL A 539 -10.11 10.10 -11.43
CA VAL A 539 -9.63 10.57 -10.12
C VAL A 539 -8.12 10.43 -10.03
N PHE A 540 -7.58 9.29 -10.46
CA PHE A 540 -6.16 8.96 -10.29
C PHE A 540 -5.21 9.87 -11.05
N ALA A 541 -5.59 10.28 -12.26
CA ALA A 541 -4.79 11.22 -13.07
C ALA A 541 -4.92 12.68 -12.62
N ARG A 542 -5.89 12.98 -11.75
CA ARG A 542 -6.12 14.33 -11.21
C ARG A 542 -5.50 14.52 -9.84
N ASP A 543 -5.46 13.48 -9.03
CA ASP A 543 -4.94 13.50 -7.66
C ASP A 543 -3.56 14.15 -7.47
N PRO A 544 -2.50 13.80 -8.24
CA PRO A 544 -1.16 14.34 -8.00
C PRO A 544 -1.05 15.84 -8.28
N ASP A 545 -0.10 16.50 -7.60
CA ASP A 545 0.24 17.92 -7.82
C ASP A 545 1.01 18.13 -9.13
N ALA A 546 1.80 17.12 -9.52
CA ALA A 546 2.54 17.07 -10.77
C ALA A 546 2.32 15.72 -11.49
N LEU A 547 1.85 15.77 -12.73
CA LEU A 547 1.79 14.62 -13.63
C LEU A 547 2.82 14.78 -14.74
N ILE A 548 3.78 13.86 -14.80
CA ILE A 548 4.79 13.76 -15.86
C ILE A 548 4.39 12.60 -16.77
N ASP A 549 4.21 12.87 -18.06
CA ASP A 549 3.74 11.90 -19.04
C ASP A 549 4.76 11.66 -20.13
N LEU A 550 5.09 10.39 -20.35
CA LEU A 550 6.04 9.90 -21.33
C LEU A 550 5.29 9.41 -22.57
N VAL A 551 5.47 10.13 -23.67
CA VAL A 551 4.86 9.81 -24.96
C VAL A 551 5.93 9.29 -25.91
N GLU A 552 5.72 8.10 -26.46
CA GLU A 552 6.64 7.49 -27.44
C GLU A 552 6.56 8.25 -28.76
N LEU A 553 7.72 8.50 -29.37
CA LEU A 553 7.85 9.11 -30.69
C LEU A 553 8.32 8.05 -31.68
N GLU A 554 7.59 7.90 -32.79
CA GLU A 554 8.03 7.01 -33.87
C GLU A 554 9.25 7.60 -34.60
N VAL A 555 10.32 6.83 -34.68
CA VAL A 555 11.58 7.20 -35.33
C VAL A 555 11.58 6.64 -36.74
N SER A 556 11.75 7.50 -37.76
CA SER A 556 11.86 7.06 -39.15
C SER A 556 13.20 6.38 -39.44
N GLU A 557 13.24 5.49 -40.44
CA GLU A 557 14.49 4.86 -40.89
C GLU A 557 15.52 5.89 -41.39
N GLU A 558 15.05 7.00 -41.97
CA GLU A 558 15.89 8.13 -42.39
C GLU A 558 16.58 8.77 -41.18
N LEU A 559 15.82 9.06 -40.12
CA LEU A 559 16.35 9.65 -38.89
C LEU A 559 17.32 8.69 -38.20
N LEU A 560 16.99 7.40 -38.13
CA LEU A 560 17.87 6.38 -37.58
C LEU A 560 19.20 6.34 -38.35
N THR A 561 19.14 6.32 -39.68
CA THR A 561 20.32 6.32 -40.56
C THR A 561 21.16 7.57 -40.35
N GLN A 562 20.53 8.74 -40.28
CA GLN A 562 21.22 10.01 -40.02
C GLN A 562 21.97 9.99 -38.68
N ARG A 563 21.35 9.45 -37.62
CA ARG A 563 22.00 9.33 -36.30
C ARG A 563 23.18 8.36 -36.33
N LEU A 564 23.05 7.21 -36.99
CA LEU A 564 24.15 6.26 -37.16
C LEU A 564 25.33 6.88 -37.92
N ASN A 565 25.02 7.64 -38.96
CA ASN A 565 26.01 8.35 -39.77
C ASN A 565 26.75 9.42 -38.95
N GLN A 566 26.01 10.23 -38.19
CA GLN A 566 26.59 11.27 -37.33
C GLN A 566 27.47 10.67 -36.23
N ALA A 567 27.02 9.60 -35.58
CA ALA A 567 27.81 8.90 -34.57
C ALA A 567 29.10 8.30 -35.17
N ALA A 568 29.03 7.75 -36.38
CA ALA A 568 30.21 7.24 -37.07
C ALA A 568 31.23 8.34 -37.35
N CYS A 569 30.79 9.48 -37.89
CA CYS A 569 31.66 10.63 -38.13
C CYS A 569 32.34 11.12 -36.84
N GLU A 570 31.61 11.20 -35.72
CA GLU A 570 32.19 11.67 -34.45
C GLU A 570 33.22 10.69 -33.89
N VAL A 571 32.96 9.37 -33.98
CA VAL A 571 33.95 8.35 -33.57
C VAL A 571 35.22 8.43 -34.41
N TYR A 572 35.09 8.58 -35.74
CA TYR A 572 36.24 8.72 -36.63
C TYR A 572 37.02 10.01 -36.36
N LYS A 573 36.33 11.13 -36.13
CA LYS A 573 36.93 12.40 -35.74
C LYS A 573 37.69 12.27 -34.43
N GLN A 574 37.09 11.67 -33.40
CA GLN A 574 37.74 11.45 -32.10
C GLN A 574 38.99 10.57 -32.27
N ALA A 575 38.90 9.50 -33.05
CA ALA A 575 40.04 8.62 -33.30
C ALA A 575 41.21 9.37 -33.95
N LEU A 576 40.93 10.19 -34.97
CA LEU A 576 41.94 10.99 -35.64
C LEU A 576 42.53 12.05 -34.70
N GLN A 577 41.72 12.74 -33.89
CA GLN A 577 42.23 13.72 -32.93
C GLN A 577 43.12 13.08 -31.84
N GLU A 578 42.75 11.90 -31.34
CA GLU A 578 43.50 11.20 -30.30
C GLU A 578 44.79 10.54 -30.81
N ARG A 579 44.75 9.94 -32.01
CA ARG A 579 45.87 9.15 -32.55
C ARG A 579 46.73 9.89 -33.56
N ASN A 580 46.17 10.86 -34.29
CA ASN A 580 46.88 11.58 -35.34
C ASN A 580 46.28 12.98 -35.62
N ASN A 581 46.36 13.87 -34.63
CA ASN A 581 45.77 15.20 -34.71
C ASN A 581 46.34 16.05 -35.87
N ALA A 582 47.62 15.84 -36.22
CA ALA A 582 48.25 16.54 -37.34
C ALA A 582 47.58 16.18 -38.69
N TYR A 583 47.26 14.89 -38.90
CA TYR A 583 46.52 14.46 -40.08
C TYR A 583 45.11 15.07 -40.12
N TYR A 584 44.40 15.06 -38.98
CA TYR A 584 43.07 15.65 -38.86
C TYR A 584 43.04 17.11 -39.32
N GLN A 585 43.93 17.95 -38.77
CA GLN A 585 43.97 19.39 -39.08
C GLN A 585 44.33 19.70 -40.53
N GLN A 586 45.11 18.84 -41.18
CA GLN A 586 45.60 19.09 -42.54
C GLN A 586 44.71 18.52 -43.63
N ASN A 587 43.96 17.45 -43.34
CA ASN A 587 43.30 16.65 -44.38
C ASN A 587 41.79 16.53 -44.23
N VAL A 588 41.20 16.87 -43.07
CA VAL A 588 39.75 16.74 -42.84
C VAL A 588 39.10 18.11 -42.92
N GLY A 589 38.27 18.32 -43.95
CA GLY A 589 37.46 19.52 -44.12
C GLY A 589 36.13 19.48 -43.36
N LEU A 590 35.40 20.60 -43.35
CA LEU A 590 34.08 20.68 -42.72
C LEU A 590 33.03 19.81 -43.42
N ASP A 591 33.09 19.72 -44.74
CA ASP A 591 32.17 18.89 -45.53
C ASP A 591 32.40 17.39 -45.30
N ASP A 592 33.66 16.99 -45.09
CA ASP A 592 34.00 15.60 -44.81
C ASP A 592 33.36 15.12 -43.50
N LEU A 593 33.27 15.99 -42.48
CA LEU A 593 32.65 15.67 -41.18
C LEU A 593 31.16 15.30 -41.29
N LEU A 594 30.50 15.68 -42.38
CA LEU A 594 29.09 15.36 -42.65
C LEU A 594 28.93 14.06 -43.47
N SER A 595 30.03 13.47 -43.93
CA SER A 595 30.05 12.30 -44.81
C SER A 595 30.75 11.10 -44.15
N PRO A 596 30.00 10.07 -43.73
CA PRO A 596 30.56 8.87 -43.11
C PRO A 596 31.57 8.15 -44.00
N ALA A 597 31.36 8.16 -45.32
CA ALA A 597 32.25 7.51 -46.28
C ALA A 597 33.61 8.22 -46.37
N GLN A 598 33.61 9.55 -46.41
CA GLN A 598 34.84 10.35 -46.41
C GLN A 598 35.56 10.23 -45.06
N MET A 599 34.85 10.35 -43.94
CA MET A 599 35.44 10.18 -42.61
C MET A 599 36.04 8.79 -42.40
N ARG A 600 35.40 7.74 -42.89
CA ARG A 600 35.96 6.38 -42.86
C ARG A 600 37.27 6.31 -43.66
N THR A 601 37.31 6.93 -44.83
CA THR A 601 38.53 6.97 -45.67
C THR A 601 39.66 7.70 -44.94
N HIS A 602 39.36 8.82 -44.28
CA HIS A 602 40.33 9.55 -43.46
C HIS A 602 40.78 8.75 -42.24
N PHE A 603 39.88 8.04 -41.57
CA PHE A 603 40.21 7.16 -40.45
C PHE A 603 41.17 6.04 -40.86
N GLU A 604 40.92 5.37 -41.99
CA GLU A 604 41.78 4.30 -42.52
C GLU A 604 43.15 4.81 -43.00
N LYS A 605 43.22 6.02 -43.57
CA LYS A 605 44.48 6.64 -44.02
C LYS A 605 45.29 7.27 -42.89
N GLY A 606 44.61 7.94 -41.95
CA GLY A 606 45.23 8.66 -40.84
C GLY A 606 45.73 7.75 -39.73
N ILE A 607 45.17 6.54 -39.61
CA ILE A 607 45.58 5.49 -38.66
C ILE A 607 45.77 4.18 -39.43
N PRO A 608 46.95 3.96 -40.06
CA PRO A 608 47.18 2.78 -40.90
C PRO A 608 47.16 1.46 -40.12
N ASP A 609 47.67 1.45 -38.88
CA ASP A 609 47.72 0.25 -38.05
C ASP A 609 46.29 -0.21 -37.68
N VAL A 610 46.03 -1.51 -37.86
CA VAL A 610 44.75 -2.13 -37.53
C VAL A 610 44.56 -2.20 -36.01
N MET A 611 45.64 -2.42 -35.25
CA MET A 611 45.58 -2.55 -33.79
C MET A 611 45.24 -1.22 -33.12
N ASP A 612 45.72 -0.10 -33.67
CA ASP A 612 45.38 1.24 -33.19
C ASP A 612 43.93 1.65 -33.56
N ARG A 613 43.37 1.04 -34.61
CA ARG A 613 41.97 1.26 -35.02
C ARG A 613 40.97 0.43 -34.22
N ALA A 614 41.34 -0.77 -33.78
CA ALA A 614 40.44 -1.73 -33.15
C ALA A 614 39.58 -1.12 -32.02
N PRO A 615 40.13 -0.35 -31.05
CA PRO A 615 39.32 0.25 -29.98
C PRO A 615 38.24 1.23 -30.49
N PHE A 616 38.47 1.90 -31.61
CA PHE A 616 37.50 2.82 -32.20
C PHE A 616 36.47 2.11 -33.06
N VAL A 617 36.82 0.98 -33.65
CA VAL A 617 35.86 0.08 -34.31
C VAL A 617 34.91 -0.50 -33.26
N ASP A 618 35.42 -0.92 -32.10
CA ASP A 618 34.59 -1.39 -30.98
C ASP A 618 33.66 -0.28 -30.47
N LYS A 619 34.18 0.94 -30.27
CA LYS A 619 33.37 2.12 -29.91
C LYS A 619 32.28 2.42 -30.96
N LEU A 620 32.58 2.26 -32.25
CA LEU A 620 31.63 2.47 -33.33
C LEU A 620 30.48 1.45 -33.25
N GLU A 621 30.79 0.17 -33.07
CA GLU A 621 29.78 -0.88 -32.92
C GLU A 621 28.96 -0.72 -31.63
N GLU A 622 29.58 -0.30 -30.52
CA GLU A 622 28.85 0.06 -29.29
C GLU A 622 27.89 1.23 -29.52
N ALA A 623 28.34 2.30 -30.18
CA ALA A 623 27.51 3.46 -30.50
C ALA A 623 26.35 3.09 -31.42
N ARG A 624 26.61 2.26 -32.44
CA ARG A 624 25.57 1.72 -33.35
C ARG A 624 24.53 0.91 -32.60
N ASN A 625 24.95 -0.04 -31.77
CA ASN A 625 24.05 -0.86 -30.97
C ASN A 625 23.19 0.01 -30.04
N LYS A 626 23.79 1.01 -29.36
CA LYS A 626 23.06 1.95 -28.49
C LYS A 626 21.99 2.75 -29.23
N ILE A 627 22.29 3.20 -30.45
CA ILE A 627 21.35 3.97 -31.28
C ILE A 627 20.21 3.08 -31.79
N GLN A 628 20.50 1.84 -32.21
CA GLN A 628 19.51 0.90 -32.72
C GLN A 628 18.50 0.46 -31.66
N ILE A 629 18.92 0.33 -30.40
CA ILE A 629 18.01 -0.02 -29.30
C ILE A 629 17.39 1.21 -28.62
N ALA A 630 17.76 2.43 -29.05
CA ALA A 630 17.25 3.66 -28.46
C ALA A 630 15.80 3.88 -28.85
N THR A 631 15.00 4.35 -27.89
CA THR A 631 13.61 4.78 -28.13
C THR A 631 13.50 6.28 -27.90
N ALA A 632 12.64 6.95 -28.68
CA ALA A 632 12.43 8.39 -28.58
C ALA A 632 11.19 8.70 -27.73
N TRP A 633 11.31 9.70 -26.86
CA TRP A 633 10.25 10.05 -25.92
C TRP A 633 10.09 11.56 -25.82
N ARG A 634 8.84 11.99 -25.68
CA ARG A 634 8.47 13.36 -25.32
C ARG A 634 7.88 13.36 -23.92
N VAL A 635 8.42 14.23 -23.07
CA VAL A 635 7.96 14.46 -21.70
C VAL A 635 7.04 15.67 -21.68
N GLU A 636 5.81 15.46 -21.25
CA GLU A 636 4.82 16.52 -21.04
C GLU A 636 4.43 16.59 -19.57
N GLY A 637 4.14 17.79 -19.07
CA GLY A 637 3.75 18.02 -17.68
C GLY A 637 2.36 18.63 -17.56
N THR A 638 1.58 18.14 -16.59
CA THR A 638 0.40 18.84 -16.05
C THR A 638 0.68 19.15 -14.58
N LEU A 639 0.79 20.43 -14.24
CA LEU A 639 1.24 20.90 -12.92
C LEU A 639 0.18 21.80 -12.30
N ARG A 640 -0.03 21.71 -10.99
CA ARG A 640 -0.93 22.60 -10.23
C ARG A 640 -0.22 23.86 -9.76
N GLU A 641 0.97 23.69 -9.19
CA GLU A 641 1.73 24.75 -8.50
C GLU A 641 2.61 25.60 -9.42
N PHE A 642 2.89 25.11 -10.62
CA PHE A 642 3.85 25.73 -11.53
C PHE A 642 3.24 25.96 -12.91
N ALA A 643 3.76 26.96 -13.62
CA ALA A 643 3.43 27.16 -15.02
C ALA A 643 3.86 25.95 -15.87
N LYS A 644 3.06 25.62 -16.89
CA LYS A 644 3.38 24.52 -17.81
C LYS A 644 4.75 24.72 -18.46
N PHE A 645 5.64 23.74 -18.32
CA PHE A 645 6.95 23.75 -18.98
C PHE A 645 6.85 23.37 -20.47
N LYS A 646 7.88 23.77 -21.24
CA LYS A 646 8.01 23.35 -22.65
C LYS A 646 8.31 21.84 -22.72
N PRO A 647 7.65 21.06 -23.60
CA PRO A 647 7.90 19.63 -23.72
C PRO A 647 9.39 19.32 -23.89
N VAL A 648 9.89 18.35 -23.13
CA VAL A 648 11.28 17.92 -23.17
C VAL A 648 11.37 16.66 -24.00
N ASN A 649 12.17 16.67 -25.07
CA ASN A 649 12.39 15.48 -25.88
C ASN A 649 13.68 14.78 -25.43
N MET A 650 13.63 13.45 -25.36
CA MET A 650 14.74 12.64 -24.89
C MET A 650 14.81 11.30 -25.62
N TRP A 651 16.01 10.74 -25.61
CA TRP A 651 16.31 9.39 -26.05
C TRP A 651 16.50 8.51 -24.83
N PHE A 652 15.79 7.39 -24.76
CA PHE A 652 16.09 6.34 -23.81
C PHE A 652 17.04 5.34 -24.47
N SER A 653 18.29 5.34 -24.02
CA SER A 653 19.32 4.37 -24.40
C SER A 653 19.75 3.66 -23.13
N TYR A 654 19.36 2.38 -23.00
CA TYR A 654 19.57 1.62 -21.77
C TYR A 654 21.00 1.82 -21.21
N PRO A 655 21.16 2.18 -19.92
CA PRO A 655 20.12 2.33 -18.88
C PRO A 655 19.66 3.79 -18.62
N VAL A 656 20.01 4.78 -19.45
CA VAL A 656 19.77 6.21 -19.14
C VAL A 656 18.96 6.97 -20.19
N HIS A 657 18.32 8.05 -19.74
CA HIS A 657 17.71 9.05 -20.62
C HIS A 657 18.72 10.15 -20.96
N THR A 658 18.75 10.55 -22.23
CA THR A 658 19.60 11.63 -22.74
C THR A 658 18.73 12.65 -23.47
N LEU A 659 18.94 13.94 -23.19
CA LEU A 659 18.17 15.01 -23.83
C LEU A 659 18.50 15.09 -25.32
N ASP A 660 17.49 15.41 -26.13
CA ASP A 660 17.72 15.69 -27.54
C ASP A 660 18.25 17.12 -27.74
N GLU A 661 19.58 17.25 -27.78
CA GLU A 661 20.26 18.52 -28.03
C GLU A 661 20.15 18.97 -29.49
N SER A 662 19.88 18.03 -30.41
CA SER A 662 19.79 18.32 -31.84
C SER A 662 18.46 18.96 -32.25
N GLY A 663 17.42 18.80 -31.41
CA GLY A 663 16.07 19.28 -31.66
C GLY A 663 15.28 18.46 -32.68
N VAL A 664 15.85 17.38 -33.22
CA VAL A 664 15.27 16.60 -34.31
C VAL A 664 13.98 15.88 -33.88
N LEU A 665 13.83 15.59 -32.58
CA LEU A 665 12.60 15.03 -32.02
C LEU A 665 11.47 16.06 -31.88
N ALA A 666 11.75 17.36 -31.94
CA ALA A 666 10.73 18.41 -31.81
C ALA A 666 9.77 18.41 -33.01
N ASP A 667 10.28 18.07 -34.20
CA ASP A 667 9.52 18.10 -35.46
C ASP A 667 8.59 16.88 -35.64
N ILE A 668 8.79 15.82 -34.84
CA ILE A 668 7.93 14.64 -34.88
C ILE A 668 6.55 15.02 -34.33
N LYS A 669 5.54 14.93 -35.21
CA LYS A 669 4.13 15.14 -34.86
C LYS A 669 3.55 13.86 -34.27
N LEU A 670 2.95 13.98 -33.09
CA LEU A 670 2.17 12.89 -32.50
C LEU A 670 0.91 12.68 -33.35
N GLU A 671 0.66 11.45 -33.82
CA GLU A 671 -0.60 11.15 -34.52
C GLU A 671 -1.79 11.43 -33.58
N GLU A 672 -2.66 12.38 -33.95
CA GLU A 672 -3.94 12.55 -33.27
C GLU A 672 -4.78 11.27 -33.41
N SER A 673 -5.39 10.83 -32.30
CA SER A 673 -6.31 9.69 -32.20
C SER A 673 -7.62 9.86 -32.98
N ASN A 674 -7.69 10.84 -33.89
CA ASN A 674 -8.70 10.92 -34.95
C ASN A 674 -8.44 9.92 -36.09
N SER A 675 -7.33 9.18 -36.04
CA SER A 675 -6.92 8.21 -37.06
C SER A 675 -7.78 6.95 -37.12
N TYR A 676 -8.48 6.52 -36.05
CA TYR A 676 -9.34 5.33 -36.14
C TYR A 676 -10.66 5.58 -36.87
N MET A 677 -11.34 6.70 -36.62
CA MET A 677 -12.53 7.08 -37.41
C MET A 677 -12.14 7.59 -38.80
N LYS A 678 -10.99 8.24 -39.00
CA LYS A 678 -10.51 8.58 -40.36
C LYS A 678 -9.99 7.37 -41.14
N LYS A 679 -9.31 6.37 -40.54
CA LYS A 679 -8.91 5.13 -41.21
C LYS A 679 -10.11 4.21 -41.45
N ALA A 680 -11.07 4.12 -40.52
CA ALA A 680 -12.31 3.37 -40.75
C ALA A 680 -13.22 4.06 -41.77
N ALA A 681 -13.34 5.40 -41.76
CA ALA A 681 -14.08 6.15 -42.78
C ALA A 681 -13.33 6.24 -44.12
N ALA A 682 -11.99 6.21 -44.15
CA ALA A 682 -11.20 6.13 -45.38
C ALA A 682 -11.20 4.71 -45.96
N ASN A 683 -11.27 3.66 -45.13
CA ASN A 683 -11.47 2.28 -45.58
C ASN A 683 -12.92 2.00 -45.97
N ALA A 684 -13.90 2.71 -45.38
CA ALA A 684 -15.32 2.63 -45.76
C ALA A 684 -15.71 3.60 -46.90
N ARG A 685 -14.91 4.63 -47.19
CA ARG A 685 -15.05 5.54 -48.34
C ARG A 685 -13.87 5.47 -49.31
N GLY A 686 -13.14 4.35 -49.30
CA GLY A 686 -12.15 4.00 -50.31
C GLY A 686 -12.88 3.52 -51.56
N GLY A 687 -13.42 4.48 -52.32
CA GLY A 687 -13.85 4.24 -53.69
C GLY A 687 -12.74 3.53 -54.45
N ARG A 688 -13.12 2.52 -55.21
CA ARG A 688 -12.26 1.81 -56.16
C ARG A 688 -11.43 2.84 -56.93
N LYS A 689 -10.10 2.90 -56.68
CA LYS A 689 -9.17 3.76 -57.43
C LYS A 689 -9.48 3.62 -58.92
N SER A 690 -9.55 4.73 -59.65
CA SER A 690 -9.86 4.67 -61.08
C SER A 690 -8.81 3.80 -61.80
N LYS A 691 -9.18 3.15 -62.91
CA LYS A 691 -8.22 2.37 -63.72
C LYS A 691 -6.98 3.20 -64.09
N GLU A 692 -7.16 4.52 -64.25
CA GLU A 692 -6.14 5.47 -64.64
C GLU A 692 -5.16 5.80 -63.50
N GLU A 693 -5.63 5.96 -62.27
CA GLU A 693 -4.75 6.16 -61.10
C GLU A 693 -3.93 4.91 -60.75
N ASN A 694 -4.56 3.74 -60.84
CA ASN A 694 -3.86 2.46 -60.63
C ASN A 694 -2.81 2.20 -61.73
N LEU A 695 -3.02 2.68 -62.96
CA LEU A 695 -2.05 2.58 -64.04
C LEU A 695 -0.87 3.54 -63.79
N LYS A 696 -1.12 4.80 -63.42
CA LYS A 696 -0.06 5.77 -63.11
C LYS A 696 0.84 5.33 -61.95
N GLU A 697 0.27 4.76 -60.89
CA GLU A 697 1.05 4.27 -59.75
C GLU A 697 1.90 3.04 -60.11
N ARG A 698 1.38 2.14 -60.95
CA ARG A 698 2.12 0.98 -61.47
C ARG A 698 3.25 1.40 -62.41
N ASN A 699 3.00 2.35 -63.30
CA ASN A 699 4.00 2.88 -64.22
C ASN A 699 5.16 3.53 -63.48
N LYS A 700 4.86 4.37 -62.49
CA LYS A 700 5.88 5.01 -61.65
C LYS A 700 6.73 3.99 -60.88
N LYS A 701 6.12 2.90 -60.40
CA LYS A 701 6.85 1.80 -59.73
C LYS A 701 7.79 1.08 -60.70
N LEU A 702 7.35 0.83 -61.93
CA LEU A 702 8.18 0.20 -62.96
C LEU A 702 9.37 1.08 -63.36
N GLU A 703 9.14 2.39 -63.58
CA GLU A 703 10.21 3.36 -63.87
C GLU A 703 11.23 3.44 -62.73
N THR A 704 10.76 3.46 -61.48
CA THR A 704 11.63 3.52 -60.30
C THR A 704 12.49 2.25 -60.17
N ALA A 705 11.89 1.07 -60.35
CA ALA A 705 12.62 -0.20 -60.31
C ALA A 705 13.65 -0.31 -61.44
N TYR A 706 13.28 0.08 -62.66
CA TYR A 706 14.20 0.08 -63.79
C TYR A 706 15.38 1.03 -63.56
N SER A 707 15.12 2.25 -63.06
CA SER A 707 16.19 3.21 -62.76
C SER A 707 17.10 2.79 -61.60
N ALA A 708 16.59 2.00 -60.65
CA ALA A 708 17.40 1.50 -59.53
C ALA A 708 18.29 0.31 -59.94
N LEU A 709 17.85 -0.49 -60.93
CA LEU A 709 18.54 -1.70 -61.38
C LEU A 709 19.45 -1.44 -62.59
N PHE A 710 19.19 -0.42 -63.39
CA PHE A 710 19.99 -0.10 -64.57
C PHE A 710 21.23 0.73 -64.19
N ASP A 711 22.41 0.10 -64.23
CA ASP A 711 23.72 0.71 -63.93
C ASP A 711 24.30 1.55 -65.09
N GLY A 712 23.59 1.65 -66.21
CA GLY A 712 24.00 2.37 -67.41
C GLY A 712 24.72 1.53 -68.47
N VAL A 713 25.05 0.26 -68.19
CA VAL A 713 25.83 -0.62 -69.08
C VAL A 713 25.22 -2.03 -69.19
N SER A 714 24.72 -2.58 -68.08
CA SER A 714 24.17 -3.93 -67.98
C SER A 714 22.65 -3.93 -68.24
N PRO A 715 22.12 -4.85 -69.06
CA PRO A 715 20.70 -4.90 -69.36
C PRO A 715 19.88 -5.43 -68.17
N VAL A 716 18.79 -4.75 -67.80
CA VAL A 716 17.87 -5.17 -66.73
C VAL A 716 16.95 -6.29 -67.21
N THR A 717 16.85 -7.37 -66.43
CA THR A 717 16.01 -8.53 -66.71
C THR A 717 14.67 -8.48 -65.98
N VAL A 718 13.68 -9.20 -66.50
CA VAL A 718 12.36 -9.37 -65.84
C VAL A 718 12.49 -10.03 -64.47
N GLU A 719 13.49 -10.89 -64.29
CA GLU A 719 13.79 -11.58 -63.03
C GLU A 719 14.27 -10.62 -61.94
N GLU A 720 15.14 -9.68 -62.28
CA GLU A 720 15.65 -8.69 -61.32
C GLU A 720 14.54 -7.73 -60.86
N ILE A 721 13.66 -7.31 -61.78
CA ILE A 721 12.49 -6.48 -61.43
C ILE A 721 11.49 -7.29 -60.59
N GLN A 722 11.32 -8.58 -60.88
CA GLN A 722 10.47 -9.47 -60.08
C GLN A 722 10.97 -9.58 -58.64
N GLU A 723 12.27 -9.76 -58.45
CA GLU A 723 12.91 -9.82 -57.14
C GLU A 723 12.80 -8.47 -56.40
N TYR A 724 13.04 -7.36 -57.11
CA TYR A 724 12.89 -6.00 -56.57
C TYR A 724 11.46 -5.70 -56.08
N PHE A 725 10.44 -6.19 -56.79
CA PHE A 725 9.04 -6.05 -56.37
C PHE A 725 8.57 -7.10 -55.37
N GLY A 726 9.35 -8.15 -55.11
CA GLY A 726 8.95 -9.25 -54.22
C GLY A 726 7.71 -10.02 -54.70
N VAL A 727 7.43 -10.04 -56.01
CA VAL A 727 6.25 -10.70 -56.58
C VAL A 727 6.54 -12.14 -56.98
N LYS A 728 5.61 -13.06 -56.73
CA LYS A 728 5.82 -14.50 -56.93
C LYS A 728 5.79 -14.96 -58.41
N SER A 729 5.34 -14.11 -59.33
CA SER A 729 5.10 -14.49 -60.73
C SER A 729 5.72 -13.48 -61.70
N LYS A 730 6.63 -13.98 -62.56
CA LYS A 730 7.23 -13.21 -63.68
C LYS A 730 6.19 -12.55 -64.57
N LYS A 731 5.06 -13.24 -64.77
CA LYS A 731 3.93 -12.76 -65.57
C LYS A 731 3.32 -11.46 -65.07
N THR A 732 3.48 -11.16 -63.78
CA THR A 732 3.00 -9.88 -63.21
C THR A 732 3.85 -8.71 -63.68
N VAL A 733 5.17 -8.92 -63.77
CA VAL A 733 6.13 -7.92 -64.27
C VAL A 733 5.98 -7.77 -65.78
N GLU A 734 5.83 -8.88 -66.51
CA GLU A 734 5.59 -8.87 -67.96
C GLU A 734 4.36 -8.02 -68.31
N ASN A 735 3.24 -8.23 -67.62
CA ASN A 735 2.02 -7.44 -67.81
C ASN A 735 2.22 -5.94 -67.48
N TYR A 736 3.07 -5.61 -66.51
CA TYR A 736 3.32 -4.20 -66.15
C TYR A 736 4.16 -3.50 -67.22
N VAL A 737 5.10 -4.20 -67.84
CA VAL A 737 5.91 -3.67 -68.94
C VAL A 737 5.07 -3.56 -70.22
N GLU A 738 4.24 -4.54 -70.55
CA GLU A 738 3.34 -4.49 -71.72
C GLU A 738 2.28 -3.38 -71.63
N GLU A 739 1.84 -3.03 -70.42
CA GLU A 739 0.91 -1.91 -70.16
C GLU A 739 1.61 -0.52 -70.14
N HIS A 740 2.94 -0.46 -70.27
CA HIS A 740 3.73 0.77 -70.19
C HIS A 740 4.19 1.27 -71.57
N GLU A 741 3.99 2.55 -71.88
CA GLU A 741 4.28 3.11 -73.22
C GLU A 741 5.78 3.23 -73.53
N SER A 742 6.64 3.30 -72.51
CA SER A 742 8.10 3.55 -72.65
C SER A 742 9.00 2.32 -72.51
N PHE A 743 8.47 1.13 -72.24
CA PHE A 743 9.28 -0.08 -72.03
C PHE A 743 8.76 -1.25 -72.89
N ASP A 744 9.66 -2.15 -73.27
CA ASP A 744 9.32 -3.37 -74.00
C ASP A 744 10.19 -4.55 -73.53
N ILE A 745 9.72 -5.78 -73.78
CA ILE A 745 10.39 -7.02 -73.38
C ILE A 745 10.82 -7.81 -74.60
N LYS A 746 12.10 -8.21 -74.63
CA LYS A 746 12.63 -9.13 -75.65
C LYS A 746 13.56 -10.13 -75.01
N ASN A 747 13.24 -11.42 -75.16
CA ASN A 747 13.99 -12.54 -74.57
C ASN A 747 14.25 -12.39 -73.06
N GLY A 748 13.28 -11.88 -72.29
CA GLY A 748 13.38 -11.73 -70.82
C GLY A 748 14.15 -10.50 -70.33
N ILE A 749 14.59 -9.64 -71.25
CA ILE A 749 15.28 -8.37 -70.96
C ILE A 749 14.31 -7.21 -71.20
N VAL A 750 14.26 -6.25 -70.27
CA VAL A 750 13.46 -5.03 -70.35
C VAL A 750 14.32 -3.89 -70.91
N PHE A 751 13.82 -3.20 -71.93
CA PHE A 751 14.52 -2.06 -72.53
C PHE A 751 13.58 -0.87 -72.73
N THR A 752 14.13 0.34 -72.64
CA THR A 752 13.39 1.57 -72.94
C THR A 752 13.19 1.73 -74.44
N ILE A 753 11.95 1.95 -74.87
CA ILE A 753 11.65 2.31 -76.25
C ILE A 753 12.08 3.77 -76.45
N LYS A 754 13.22 4.03 -77.11
CA LYS A 754 13.56 5.40 -77.54
C LYS A 754 12.59 5.83 -78.64
N GLU A 755 12.04 7.03 -78.53
CA GLU A 755 11.19 7.66 -79.56
C GLU A 755 11.79 7.44 -80.95
N LYS A 756 10.99 6.84 -81.85
CA LYS A 756 11.27 6.89 -83.28
C LYS A 756 11.43 8.37 -83.66
N GLU A 757 12.60 8.73 -84.19
CA GLU A 757 12.68 9.86 -85.10
C GLU A 757 11.59 9.70 -86.16
N LYS A 758 10.72 10.71 -86.25
CA LYS A 758 9.64 10.97 -87.23
C LYS A 758 9.31 9.89 -88.26
#